data_AF-A0A953LA88-F1
#
_entry.id   AF-A0A953LA88-F1
#
_cell.length_a   1.000
_cell.length_b   1.000
_cell.length_c   1.000
_cell.angle_alpha   90.00
_cell.angle_beta   90.00
_cell.angle_gamma   90.00
#
_symmetry.space_group_name_H-M   'P 1'
#
loop_
_entity.id
_entity.type
_entity.pdbx_description
1 polymer ?
#
loop_
_entity_poly.entity_id
_entity_poly.type
_entity_poly.pdbx_seq_one_letter_code
_entity_poly.pdbx_strand_id
1 'polypeptide(L)'
;MNTLFSISAFLLLASLRISIAQTIPFEHTPLTGQEDLSVKMVEGIHQFLIHKIQEKKEDRNLRWMEALQGINSDAFLSENRTLLKERLGVTVTRDRPKMEVMTDSLLHPIEINTENVTLKAVRWNVHGSLFSEGLYLEPVGSVRGRMVLIPDADLLPEELAGFTKKDESWSGIAFELAMQGIEVIIPALIDRGDAWSGNSQLGRWTNQPHREWLYRQSYELGRHLIGEEIQKILSAVDWFKNKDKDDALPVGVMGYGEGGLLAFYAGALDRRISSALVSGYFDQREEVWKEPIYRNTFGVLAELGDAEVALLYSDRCLVVEHCKFPKVEGPPEPTSGRKGAAPGWLLTPSYAEIEEEWNRIGVMQPDAKENYVFINAFNENDGNPFSNLAIQQFTEALGLDFESRKKVQRSFPRPDQWINPRDRQKRLVLNMQEVFQREMNRCEITRDTFFWDKVEKRNEAGRTNIEADLRDKLWNTLGRLPDPNVPIDPRARMVEKSENWTRYEVVLQVWPDVFAWGLLTVPHGIKEGEKRPVVVCQHGLEGLPKDVVITDPDYKKYGAYKGYATQLAERGYITFAPHNPYRGGDKFRVLQRMANPIGYSLFSVIIGQHQRILEWLKGLDFVDGERIGFYGLSYGGKAAMRIPAVLEGYALSICSGDFNEWIRKNVSVDLKYSYMFTGEYEMSEWNLGQTFNYAEMAALIAPRPFMIEFGYRDGIGSVEWVNYEFGKVRRHYDLKKISEKLQKEFFDGPHSIHGVGTFQFLDHHLKK
;
A
#
# COMPACT_ATOMS: atom_id res chain seq x y z
N MET A 1 -92.35 -39.78 1.43
CA MET A 1 -91.46 -39.28 2.50
C MET A 1 -90.07 -39.76 2.10
N ASN A 2 -89.29 -39.04 1.27
CA ASN A 2 -88.76 -37.67 1.43
C ASN A 2 -87.90 -37.62 2.71
N THR A 3 -86.60 -37.31 2.70
CA THR A 3 -85.71 -36.68 1.68
C THR A 3 -84.24 -37.13 1.95
N LEU A 4 -83.14 -36.78 1.26
CA LEU A 4 -82.75 -35.70 0.33
C LEU A 4 -81.49 -36.14 -0.50
N PHE A 5 -80.78 -35.19 -1.12
CA PHE A 5 -79.41 -35.22 -1.71
C PHE A 5 -79.09 -36.10 -2.95
N SER A 6 -78.83 -35.42 -4.08
CA SER A 6 -77.44 -35.22 -4.56
C SER A 6 -77.34 -34.00 -5.50
N ILE A 7 -76.13 -33.45 -5.66
CA ILE A 7 -75.82 -32.19 -6.37
C ILE A 7 -75.25 -32.51 -7.77
N SER A 8 -75.64 -31.75 -8.79
CA SER A 8 -75.13 -31.90 -10.17
C SER A 8 -74.06 -30.86 -10.53
N ALA A 9 -73.10 -31.28 -11.35
CA ALA A 9 -71.89 -30.52 -11.69
C ALA A 9 -72.10 -29.52 -12.84
N PHE A 10 -71.21 -28.52 -12.92
CA PHE A 10 -70.89 -27.81 -14.15
C PHE A 10 -69.37 -27.69 -14.28
N LEU A 11 -68.83 -28.14 -15.41
CA LEU A 11 -67.39 -28.02 -15.70
C LEU A 11 -67.04 -26.59 -16.11
N LEU A 12 -65.92 -26.08 -15.61
CA LEU A 12 -65.19 -24.99 -16.25
C LEU A 12 -63.80 -25.49 -16.67
N LEU A 13 -63.48 -25.35 -17.95
CA LEU A 13 -62.16 -25.66 -18.51
C LEU A 13 -61.14 -24.60 -18.07
N ALA A 14 -60.31 -24.92 -17.09
CA ALA A 14 -59.10 -24.17 -16.79
C ALA A 14 -57.90 -24.83 -17.48
N SER A 15 -57.30 -24.13 -18.44
CA SER A 15 -56.09 -24.59 -19.13
C SER A 15 -54.91 -24.62 -18.17
N LEU A 16 -54.43 -25.82 -17.78
CA LEU A 16 -53.12 -25.95 -17.13
C LEU A 16 -52.01 -25.53 -18.11
N ARG A 17 -51.59 -24.27 -18.04
CA ARG A 17 -50.22 -23.91 -18.42
C ARG A 17 -49.32 -24.38 -17.27
N ILE A 18 -48.83 -25.61 -17.37
CA ILE A 18 -47.67 -26.05 -16.59
C ILE A 18 -46.49 -25.23 -17.11
N SER A 19 -46.25 -24.09 -16.46
CA SER A 19 -44.96 -23.43 -16.54
C SER A 19 -43.96 -24.36 -15.86
N ILE A 20 -43.22 -25.14 -16.66
CA ILE A 20 -42.03 -25.85 -16.17
C ILE A 20 -41.06 -24.75 -15.75
N ALA A 21 -41.08 -24.41 -14.46
CA ALA A 21 -40.04 -23.61 -13.84
C ALA A 21 -38.73 -24.38 -14.06
N GLN A 22 -37.88 -23.88 -14.96
CA GLN A 22 -36.61 -24.53 -15.26
C GLN A 22 -35.74 -24.45 -14.01
N THR A 23 -35.61 -25.58 -13.35
CA THR A 23 -34.85 -25.76 -12.12
C THR A 23 -33.38 -25.44 -12.39
N ILE A 24 -32.86 -24.46 -11.67
CA ILE A 24 -31.42 -24.20 -11.59
C ILE A 24 -30.75 -25.49 -11.08
N PRO A 25 -29.67 -25.99 -11.70
CA PRO A 25 -29.18 -27.36 -11.52
C PRO A 25 -28.37 -27.58 -10.23
N PHE A 26 -28.57 -26.74 -9.21
CA PHE A 26 -27.86 -26.77 -7.94
C PHE A 26 -28.71 -26.18 -6.81
N GLU A 27 -28.39 -26.53 -5.57
CA GLU A 27 -29.03 -25.96 -4.38
C GLU A 27 -28.76 -24.44 -4.32
N HIS A 28 -29.84 -23.67 -4.16
CA HIS A 28 -29.80 -22.22 -4.12
C HIS A 28 -31.06 -21.66 -3.46
N THR A 29 -30.98 -20.43 -2.97
CA THR A 29 -32.14 -19.56 -2.73
C THR A 29 -32.30 -18.55 -3.89
N PRO A 30 -33.51 -18.02 -4.17
CA PRO A 30 -33.70 -17.11 -5.31
C PRO A 30 -32.97 -15.77 -5.14
N LEU A 31 -32.17 -15.36 -6.14
CA LEU A 31 -31.58 -14.03 -6.19
C LEU A 31 -32.62 -13.01 -6.68
N THR A 32 -33.16 -12.22 -5.75
CA THR A 32 -34.16 -11.17 -6.00
C THR A 32 -33.51 -9.78 -6.12
N GLY A 33 -34.22 -8.81 -6.71
CA GLY A 33 -33.75 -7.42 -6.86
C GLY A 33 -33.05 -7.12 -8.20
N GLN A 34 -32.74 -5.84 -8.42
CA GLN A 34 -32.05 -5.31 -9.62
C GLN A 34 -30.89 -4.35 -9.26
N GLU A 35 -30.39 -4.49 -8.04
CA GLU A 35 -29.25 -3.74 -7.50
C GLU A 35 -27.95 -4.00 -8.26
N ASP A 36 -27.08 -2.98 -8.36
CA ASP A 36 -25.74 -3.15 -8.94
C ASP A 36 -24.82 -3.83 -7.92
N LEU A 37 -24.70 -5.15 -8.06
CA LEU A 37 -23.91 -6.01 -7.16
C LEU A 37 -22.42 -5.63 -7.13
N SER A 38 -21.88 -4.94 -8.14
CA SER A 38 -20.50 -4.45 -8.08
C SER A 38 -20.33 -3.27 -7.10
N VAL A 39 -21.36 -2.41 -6.99
CA VAL A 39 -21.39 -1.30 -6.03
C VAL A 39 -21.56 -1.85 -4.62
N LYS A 40 -22.52 -2.77 -4.43
CA LYS A 40 -22.71 -3.45 -3.14
C LYS A 40 -21.48 -4.23 -2.66
N MET A 41 -20.72 -4.83 -3.57
CA MET A 41 -19.48 -5.52 -3.22
C MET A 41 -18.43 -4.54 -2.66
N VAL A 42 -18.24 -3.38 -3.31
CA VAL A 42 -17.31 -2.35 -2.83
C VAL A 42 -17.77 -1.76 -1.50
N GLU A 43 -19.07 -1.52 -1.33
CA GLU A 43 -19.65 -1.02 -0.06
C GLU A 43 -19.55 -2.04 1.08
N GLY A 44 -19.81 -3.32 0.82
CA GLY A 44 -19.68 -4.39 1.80
C GLY A 44 -18.23 -4.62 2.24
N ILE A 45 -17.28 -4.59 1.30
CA ILE A 45 -15.84 -4.67 1.62
C ILE A 45 -15.38 -3.44 2.40
N HIS A 46 -15.94 -2.24 2.14
CA HIS A 46 -15.66 -1.06 2.94
C HIS A 46 -16.09 -1.25 4.40
N GLN A 47 -17.33 -1.70 4.66
CA GLN A 47 -17.81 -1.97 6.03
C GLN A 47 -16.98 -3.06 6.72
N PHE A 48 -16.68 -4.16 6.01
CA PHE A 48 -15.80 -5.21 6.51
C PHE A 48 -14.42 -4.67 6.92
N LEU A 49 -13.82 -3.78 6.14
CA LEU A 49 -12.53 -3.17 6.48
C LEU A 49 -12.64 -2.20 7.66
N ILE A 50 -13.73 -1.45 7.82
CA ILE A 50 -13.97 -0.65 9.04
C ILE A 50 -14.03 -1.56 10.28
N HIS A 51 -14.78 -2.66 10.22
CA HIS A 51 -14.83 -3.64 11.30
C HIS A 51 -13.44 -4.24 11.60
N LYS A 52 -12.65 -4.57 10.56
CA LYS A 52 -11.28 -5.10 10.74
C LYS A 52 -10.27 -4.08 11.26
N ILE A 53 -10.45 -2.79 10.97
CA ILE A 53 -9.64 -1.72 11.57
C ILE A 53 -9.90 -1.64 13.08
N GLN A 54 -11.17 -1.68 13.49
CA GLN A 54 -11.56 -1.65 14.91
C GLN A 54 -11.12 -2.93 15.65
N GLU A 55 -11.32 -4.11 15.06
CA GLU A 55 -10.82 -5.40 15.58
C GLU A 55 -9.31 -5.33 15.86
N LYS A 56 -8.52 -4.74 14.96
CA LYS A 56 -7.08 -4.53 15.17
C LYS A 56 -6.74 -3.49 16.23
N LYS A 57 -7.59 -2.49 16.47
CA LYS A 57 -7.44 -1.55 17.59
C LYS A 57 -7.67 -2.26 18.93
N GLU A 58 -8.67 -3.14 18.99
CA GLU A 58 -9.00 -3.90 20.20
C GLU A 58 -7.93 -4.99 20.49
N ASP A 59 -7.53 -5.76 19.47
CA ASP A 59 -6.43 -6.74 19.55
C ASP A 59 -5.13 -6.10 20.07
N ARG A 60 -4.70 -4.95 19.50
CA ARG A 60 -3.45 -4.30 19.91
C ARG A 60 -3.52 -3.82 21.36
N ASN A 61 -4.62 -3.19 21.76
CA ASN A 61 -4.78 -2.64 23.11
C ASN A 61 -4.62 -3.75 24.16
N LEU A 62 -5.29 -4.89 23.96
CA LEU A 62 -5.17 -6.03 24.86
C LEU A 62 -3.74 -6.59 24.89
N ARG A 63 -3.13 -6.82 23.71
CA ARG A 63 -1.75 -7.33 23.60
C ARG A 63 -0.74 -6.45 24.33
N TRP A 64 -0.88 -5.13 24.24
CA TRP A 64 0.04 -4.17 24.88
C TRP A 64 -0.19 -4.08 26.40
N MET A 65 -1.45 -4.07 26.86
CA MET A 65 -1.77 -4.10 28.29
C MET A 65 -1.21 -5.37 28.96
N GLU A 66 -1.39 -6.53 28.35
CA GLU A 66 -0.87 -7.81 28.88
C GLU A 66 0.67 -7.85 28.89
N ALA A 67 1.31 -7.39 27.81
CA ALA A 67 2.76 -7.46 27.68
C ALA A 67 3.50 -6.51 28.65
N LEU A 68 2.97 -5.31 28.90
CA LEU A 68 3.60 -4.32 29.78
C LEU A 68 3.43 -4.63 31.27
N GLN A 69 2.43 -5.45 31.63
CA GLN A 69 2.29 -6.01 32.98
C GLN A 69 3.21 -7.24 33.22
N GLY A 70 3.86 -7.75 32.17
CA GLY A 70 4.73 -8.92 32.22
C GLY A 70 6.18 -8.62 32.66
N ILE A 71 6.88 -9.67 33.09
CA ILE A 71 8.28 -9.61 33.59
C ILE A 71 9.30 -9.20 32.48
N ASN A 72 8.89 -9.16 31.20
CA ASN A 72 9.77 -9.00 30.04
C ASN A 72 9.39 -7.82 29.13
N SER A 73 8.84 -6.75 29.70
CA SER A 73 8.38 -5.55 28.98
C SER A 73 9.48 -4.88 28.14
N ASP A 74 10.73 -4.82 28.62
CA ASP A 74 11.86 -4.26 27.87
C ASP A 74 12.15 -4.99 26.55
N ALA A 75 12.11 -6.33 26.55
CA ALA A 75 12.31 -7.12 25.33
C ALA A 75 11.16 -6.89 24.34
N PHE A 76 9.92 -6.87 24.83
CA PHE A 76 8.74 -6.55 24.03
C PHE A 76 8.84 -5.16 23.38
N LEU A 77 9.24 -4.12 24.14
CA LEU A 77 9.47 -2.79 23.60
C LEU A 77 10.60 -2.78 22.56
N SER A 78 11.65 -3.60 22.75
CA SER A 78 12.74 -3.76 21.77
C SER A 78 12.29 -4.44 20.47
N GLU A 79 11.46 -5.47 20.57
CA GLU A 79 10.88 -6.19 19.42
C GLU A 79 9.93 -5.28 18.62
N ASN A 80 8.98 -4.61 19.28
CA ASN A 80 8.04 -3.70 18.61
C ASN A 80 8.76 -2.50 17.94
N ARG A 81 9.90 -2.03 18.49
CA ARG A 81 10.75 -1.02 17.84
C ARG A 81 11.48 -1.56 16.60
N THR A 82 11.90 -2.82 16.62
CA THR A 82 12.49 -3.50 15.45
C THR A 82 11.44 -3.67 14.35
N LEU A 83 10.24 -4.11 14.71
CA LEU A 83 9.08 -4.16 13.83
C LEU A 83 8.77 -2.78 13.22
N LEU A 84 8.69 -1.72 14.03
CA LEU A 84 8.43 -0.36 13.52
C LEU A 84 9.51 0.08 12.51
N LYS A 85 10.78 -0.21 12.81
CA LYS A 85 11.92 0.05 11.92
C LYS A 85 11.78 -0.66 10.57
N GLU A 86 11.31 -1.91 10.57
CA GLU A 86 11.04 -2.70 9.36
C GLU A 86 9.83 -2.17 8.59
N ARG A 87 8.69 -1.90 9.25
CA ARG A 87 7.47 -1.40 8.60
C ARG A 87 7.63 0.01 8.01
N LEU A 88 8.47 0.84 8.60
CA LEU A 88 8.84 2.14 8.05
C LEU A 88 9.95 2.07 6.99
N GLY A 89 10.56 0.91 6.73
CA GLY A 89 11.66 0.76 5.77
C GLY A 89 12.99 1.38 6.23
N VAL A 90 13.18 1.61 7.53
CA VAL A 90 14.40 2.18 8.16
C VAL A 90 15.48 1.08 8.31
N THR A 91 15.59 0.18 7.33
CA THR A 91 16.37 -1.07 7.42
C THR A 91 17.83 -0.92 6.97
N VAL A 92 18.14 0.08 6.14
CA VAL A 92 19.49 0.31 5.62
C VAL A 92 20.44 0.84 6.69
N THR A 93 21.66 0.31 6.73
CA THR A 93 22.76 0.84 7.53
C THR A 93 23.19 2.21 7.00
N ARG A 94 23.18 3.24 7.85
CA ARG A 94 23.67 4.57 7.51
C ARG A 94 25.20 4.58 7.41
N ASP A 95 25.70 5.43 6.52
CA ASP A 95 27.12 5.75 6.45
C ASP A 95 27.52 6.64 7.63
N ARG A 96 28.83 6.74 7.92
CA ARG A 96 29.33 7.78 8.82
C ARG A 96 29.06 9.16 8.20
N PRO A 97 28.30 10.05 8.86
CA PRO A 97 27.91 11.32 8.28
C PRO A 97 29.08 12.31 8.22
N LYS A 98 29.16 13.03 7.11
CA LYS A 98 30.03 14.17 6.87
C LYS A 98 29.12 15.36 6.59
N MET A 99 29.21 16.39 7.43
CA MET A 99 28.49 17.64 7.23
C MET A 99 29.37 18.58 6.41
N GLU A 100 28.87 19.01 5.26
CA GLU A 100 29.55 19.90 4.32
C GLU A 100 28.78 21.23 4.29
N VAL A 101 29.49 22.35 4.49
CA VAL A 101 28.92 23.68 4.23
C VAL A 101 28.84 23.88 2.72
N MET A 102 27.65 24.20 2.22
CA MET A 102 27.42 24.43 0.80
C MET A 102 28.14 25.70 0.34
N THR A 103 28.58 25.73 -0.91
CA THR A 103 29.33 26.86 -1.48
C THR A 103 28.61 27.51 -2.65
N ASP A 104 28.93 28.78 -2.90
CA ASP A 104 28.50 29.53 -4.09
C ASP A 104 29.26 29.08 -5.36
N SER A 105 28.99 29.72 -6.49
CA SER A 105 29.69 29.46 -7.76
C SER A 105 31.18 29.86 -7.76
N LEU A 106 31.66 30.54 -6.72
CA LEU A 106 33.05 30.99 -6.51
C LEU A 106 33.75 30.20 -5.39
N LEU A 107 33.10 29.15 -4.86
CA LEU A 107 33.56 28.30 -3.76
C LEU A 107 33.60 28.97 -2.36
N HIS A 108 32.92 30.10 -2.18
CA HIS A 108 32.72 30.70 -0.86
C HIS A 108 31.65 29.94 -0.06
N PRO A 109 31.80 29.74 1.26
CA PRO A 109 30.77 29.12 2.08
C PRO A 109 29.51 29.98 2.14
N ILE A 110 28.34 29.34 1.98
CA ILE A 110 27.03 29.99 2.10
C ILE A 110 26.65 30.00 3.58
N GLU A 111 27.09 31.07 4.25
CA GLU A 111 26.82 31.31 5.67
C GLU A 111 26.45 32.77 5.97
N ILE A 112 25.73 32.96 7.08
CA ILE A 112 25.42 34.27 7.65
C ILE A 112 25.95 34.29 9.07
N ASN A 113 26.95 35.14 9.30
CA ASN A 113 27.51 35.39 10.62
C ASN A 113 26.73 36.53 11.30
N THR A 114 26.14 36.26 12.47
CA THR A 114 25.57 37.27 13.37
C THR A 114 26.43 37.35 14.64
N GLU A 115 26.13 38.30 15.53
CA GLU A 115 26.85 38.45 16.81
C GLU A 115 26.79 37.19 17.69
N ASN A 116 25.67 36.44 17.66
CA ASN A 116 25.39 35.36 18.61
C ASN A 116 25.20 33.97 17.94
N VAL A 117 24.99 33.92 16.62
CA VAL A 117 24.71 32.68 15.87
C VAL A 117 25.32 32.76 14.47
N THR A 118 25.98 31.69 14.03
CA THR A 118 26.36 31.49 12.63
C THR A 118 25.38 30.52 11.97
N LEU A 119 24.80 30.91 10.84
CA LEU A 119 23.85 30.10 10.09
C LEU A 119 24.51 29.62 8.80
N LYS A 120 24.54 28.31 8.57
CA LYS A 120 25.22 27.66 7.44
C LYS A 120 24.21 26.88 6.61
N ALA A 121 24.23 27.04 5.29
CA ALA A 121 23.56 26.09 4.40
C ALA A 121 24.42 24.83 4.32
N VAL A 122 23.83 23.65 4.57
CA VAL A 122 24.59 22.40 4.73
C VAL A 122 24.01 21.22 3.95
N ARG A 123 24.88 20.27 3.61
CA ARG A 123 24.55 18.94 3.08
C ARG A 123 25.22 17.86 3.93
N TRP A 124 24.58 16.71 4.09
CA TRP A 124 25.22 15.52 4.67
C TRP A 124 24.83 14.22 3.98
N ASN A 125 25.75 13.26 3.91
CA ASN A 125 25.48 11.90 3.41
C ASN A 125 24.71 11.07 4.44
N VAL A 126 23.87 10.15 3.96
CA VAL A 126 22.96 9.35 4.79
C VAL A 126 23.22 7.85 4.62
N HIS A 127 23.02 7.31 3.42
CA HIS A 127 23.46 5.95 3.04
C HIS A 127 23.70 5.87 1.53
N GLY A 128 24.80 5.25 1.12
CA GLY A 128 25.15 5.05 -0.29
C GLY A 128 25.26 6.36 -1.06
N SER A 129 24.25 6.67 -1.87
CA SER A 129 24.15 7.95 -2.59
C SER A 129 23.05 8.88 -2.08
N LEU A 130 22.28 8.50 -1.05
CA LEU A 130 21.28 9.37 -0.43
C LEU A 130 21.97 10.46 0.39
N PHE A 131 21.58 11.71 0.17
CA PHE A 131 21.97 12.84 1.01
C PHE A 131 20.76 13.62 1.53
N SER A 132 21.02 14.47 2.51
CA SER A 132 20.10 15.50 3.00
C SER A 132 20.70 16.88 2.77
N GLU A 133 19.86 17.90 2.60
CA GLU A 133 20.23 19.30 2.62
C GLU A 133 19.38 20.04 3.65
N GLY A 134 19.90 21.14 4.19
CA GLY A 134 19.21 21.88 5.24
C GLY A 134 20.01 23.08 5.72
N LEU A 135 19.67 23.57 6.90
CA LEU A 135 20.43 24.60 7.61
C LEU A 135 21.03 24.04 8.89
N TYR A 136 22.18 24.59 9.27
CA TYR A 136 22.82 24.36 10.56
C TYR A 136 23.06 25.71 11.22
N LEU A 137 22.57 25.86 12.45
CA LEU A 137 22.71 27.05 13.27
C LEU A 137 23.64 26.72 14.43
N GLU A 138 24.80 27.37 14.44
CA GLU A 138 25.88 27.19 15.40
C GLU A 138 25.93 28.40 16.34
N PRO A 139 25.68 28.22 17.65
CA PRO A 139 25.83 29.28 18.64
C PRO A 139 27.26 29.82 18.69
N VAL A 140 27.42 31.14 18.84
CA VAL A 140 28.71 31.76 19.11
C VAL A 140 28.99 31.64 20.62
N GLY A 141 29.76 30.63 21.01
CA GLY A 141 30.15 30.39 22.41
C GLY A 141 29.99 28.93 22.83
N SER A 142 29.63 28.71 24.09
CA SER A 142 29.46 27.37 24.67
C SER A 142 28.14 26.73 24.21
N VAL A 143 28.23 25.54 23.62
CA VAL A 143 27.06 24.73 23.28
C VAL A 143 26.58 23.98 24.53
N ARG A 144 25.30 24.13 24.89
CA ARG A 144 24.64 23.48 26.04
C ARG A 144 23.91 22.20 25.65
N GLY A 145 23.40 22.12 24.41
CA GLY A 145 22.66 20.97 23.89
C GLY A 145 22.51 21.03 22.38
N ARG A 146 21.92 19.99 21.78
CA ARG A 146 21.76 19.88 20.33
C ARG A 146 20.37 19.44 19.91
N MET A 147 19.96 19.82 18.71
CA MET A 147 18.59 19.61 18.25
C MET A 147 18.49 19.38 16.74
N VAL A 148 17.61 18.46 16.33
CA VAL A 148 17.08 18.42 14.97
C VAL A 148 15.66 18.98 15.00
N LEU A 149 15.45 20.14 14.40
CA LEU A 149 14.15 20.81 14.28
C LEU A 149 13.61 20.57 12.87
N ILE A 150 12.48 19.89 12.75
CA ILE A 150 11.98 19.35 11.49
C ILE A 150 10.73 20.14 11.05
N PRO A 151 10.75 20.79 9.86
CA PRO A 151 9.60 21.52 9.35
C PRO A 151 8.48 20.58 8.88
N ASP A 152 7.28 21.13 8.67
CA ASP A 152 6.32 20.47 7.78
C ASP A 152 6.86 20.46 6.33
N ALA A 153 6.40 19.53 5.49
CA ALA A 153 6.91 19.32 4.14
C ALA A 153 6.91 20.58 3.25
N ASP A 154 5.95 21.48 3.41
CA ASP A 154 5.86 22.72 2.61
C ASP A 154 6.44 23.96 3.33
N LEU A 155 7.02 23.80 4.52
CA LEU A 155 7.74 24.86 5.22
C LEU A 155 9.24 24.80 4.93
N LEU A 156 9.83 25.96 4.62
CA LEU A 156 11.26 26.03 4.33
C LEU A 156 12.09 26.07 5.62
N PRO A 157 13.28 25.44 5.65
CA PRO A 157 14.23 25.61 6.75
C PRO A 157 14.53 27.09 7.06
N GLU A 158 14.59 27.93 6.04
CA GLU A 158 14.75 29.38 6.13
C GLU A 158 13.63 30.09 6.91
N GLU A 159 12.41 29.55 6.91
CA GLU A 159 11.28 30.13 7.65
C GLU A 159 11.39 29.81 9.15
N LEU A 160 11.79 28.59 9.50
CA LEU A 160 12.12 28.21 10.88
C LEU A 160 13.38 28.92 11.41
N ALA A 161 14.32 29.27 10.53
CA ALA A 161 15.45 30.16 10.84
C ALA A 161 15.07 31.65 10.92
N GLY A 162 13.88 32.04 10.46
CA GLY A 162 13.33 33.39 10.64
C GLY A 162 13.64 34.39 9.52
N PHE A 163 13.96 33.92 8.31
CA PHE A 163 14.31 34.78 7.18
C PHE A 163 13.07 35.48 6.60
N THR A 164 11.96 34.73 6.53
CA THR A 164 10.67 35.13 5.99
C THR A 164 9.54 34.84 6.99
N LYS A 165 8.31 35.27 6.67
CA LYS A 165 7.12 35.08 7.53
C LYS A 165 7.33 35.54 8.99
N LYS A 166 7.93 36.73 9.19
CA LYS A 166 8.40 37.18 10.52
C LYS A 166 7.28 37.41 11.55
N ASP A 167 6.04 37.58 11.08
CA ASP A 167 4.86 37.79 11.93
C ASP A 167 4.24 36.46 12.42
N GLU A 168 4.63 35.33 11.82
CA GLU A 168 4.24 33.99 12.28
C GLU A 168 4.95 33.64 13.59
N SER A 169 4.22 33.13 14.59
CA SER A 169 4.79 32.82 15.90
C SER A 169 5.91 31.76 15.83
N TRP A 170 5.73 30.73 15.01
CA TRP A 170 6.69 29.64 14.83
C TRP A 170 7.93 30.04 14.01
N SER A 171 7.89 31.16 13.27
CA SER A 171 9.04 31.66 12.51
C SER A 171 10.21 31.98 13.44
N GLY A 172 11.44 31.70 13.01
CA GLY A 172 12.68 32.03 13.72
C GLY A 172 12.94 31.29 15.03
N ILE A 173 12.14 30.29 15.40
CA ILE A 173 12.34 29.45 16.59
C ILE A 173 13.76 28.83 16.63
N ALA A 174 14.30 28.41 15.48
CA ALA A 174 15.64 27.83 15.41
C ALA A 174 16.73 28.82 15.84
N PHE A 175 16.59 30.08 15.44
CA PHE A 175 17.53 31.15 15.77
C PHE A 175 17.44 31.52 17.26
N GLU A 176 16.23 31.51 17.83
CA GLU A 176 16.01 31.75 19.26
C GLU A 176 16.59 30.63 20.14
N LEU A 177 16.47 29.36 19.72
CA LEU A 177 17.14 28.22 20.36
C LEU A 177 18.67 28.35 20.25
N ALA A 178 19.19 28.72 19.08
CA ALA A 178 20.63 28.91 18.88
C ALA A 178 21.21 30.05 19.72
N MET A 179 20.48 31.17 19.87
CA MET A 179 20.86 32.26 20.79
C MET A 179 20.92 31.84 22.26
N GLN A 180 20.28 30.74 22.66
CA GLN A 180 20.33 30.20 24.02
C GLN A 180 21.37 29.07 24.19
N GLY A 181 22.27 28.91 23.22
CA GLY A 181 23.39 27.95 23.27
C GLY A 181 23.06 26.56 22.73
N ILE A 182 22.00 26.40 21.93
CA ILE A 182 21.60 25.09 21.37
C ILE A 182 22.03 24.98 19.91
N GLU A 183 22.81 23.96 19.54
CA GLU A 183 23.10 23.68 18.12
C GLU A 183 21.84 23.13 17.43
N VAL A 184 21.39 23.75 16.33
CA VAL A 184 20.16 23.33 15.62
C VAL A 184 20.48 22.92 14.18
N ILE A 185 20.02 21.73 13.77
CA ILE A 185 19.95 21.33 12.36
C ILE A 185 18.49 21.34 11.92
N ILE A 186 18.23 21.93 10.74
CA ILE A 186 16.91 21.98 10.11
C ILE A 186 16.98 21.30 8.74
N PRO A 187 16.54 20.03 8.61
CA PRO A 187 16.50 19.35 7.31
C PRO A 187 15.41 19.94 6.41
N ALA A 188 15.67 20.02 5.10
CA ALA A 188 14.64 20.19 4.11
C ALA A 188 13.98 18.84 3.80
N LEU A 189 12.66 18.78 3.98
CA LEU A 189 11.84 17.63 3.60
C LEU A 189 11.45 17.69 2.12
N ILE A 190 10.94 16.58 1.58
CA ILE A 190 10.31 16.54 0.26
C ILE A 190 8.95 17.27 0.32
N ASP A 191 8.78 18.31 -0.50
CA ASP A 191 7.55 19.12 -0.56
C ASP A 191 6.35 18.42 -1.26
N ARG A 192 5.16 19.03 -1.16
CA ARG A 192 3.92 18.52 -1.77
C ARG A 192 3.65 19.05 -3.20
N GLY A 193 4.59 19.76 -3.81
CA GLY A 193 4.52 20.16 -5.21
C GLY A 193 4.66 18.98 -6.18
N ASP A 194 4.43 19.18 -7.47
CA ASP A 194 4.52 18.14 -8.51
C ASP A 194 5.56 18.43 -9.61
N ALA A 195 6.31 19.53 -9.49
CA ALA A 195 7.16 20.10 -10.54
C ALA A 195 8.14 19.09 -11.19
N TRP A 196 8.64 18.11 -10.42
CA TRP A 196 9.57 17.07 -10.84
C TRP A 196 8.97 15.65 -10.85
N SER A 197 7.67 15.51 -10.64
CA SER A 197 6.92 14.25 -10.77
C SER A 197 6.71 13.89 -12.24
N GLY A 198 7.75 13.35 -12.88
CA GLY A 198 7.69 12.95 -14.28
C GLY A 198 9.05 12.66 -14.92
N ASN A 199 9.02 12.46 -16.24
CA ASN A 199 10.20 12.20 -17.08
C ASN A 199 10.11 13.01 -18.38
N SER A 200 11.08 13.91 -18.58
CA SER A 200 11.15 14.78 -19.75
C SER A 200 11.49 14.04 -21.05
N GLN A 201 12.24 12.94 -20.99
CA GLN A 201 12.59 12.13 -22.17
C GLN A 201 11.36 11.38 -22.70
N LEU A 202 10.47 10.93 -21.80
CA LEU A 202 9.20 10.31 -22.16
C LEU A 202 8.10 11.31 -22.51
N GLY A 203 8.31 12.61 -22.23
CA GLY A 203 7.27 13.63 -22.33
C GLY A 203 6.10 13.39 -21.37
N ARG A 204 6.32 12.71 -20.23
CA ARG A 204 5.26 12.30 -19.29
C ARG A 204 5.43 12.98 -17.93
N TRP A 205 4.33 13.51 -17.41
CA TRP A 205 4.26 14.19 -16.12
C TRP A 205 2.98 13.80 -15.39
N THR A 206 2.97 13.93 -14.08
CA THR A 206 1.80 13.66 -13.22
C THR A 206 1.52 14.87 -12.34
N ASN A 207 0.34 14.89 -11.70
CA ASN A 207 0.04 15.83 -10.61
C ASN A 207 0.33 15.21 -9.22
N GLN A 208 1.04 14.07 -9.17
CA GLN A 208 1.39 13.43 -7.90
C GLN A 208 2.32 14.38 -7.13
N PRO A 209 2.04 14.70 -5.85
CA PRO A 209 3.00 15.35 -4.98
C PRO A 209 4.35 14.63 -5.03
N HIS A 210 5.48 15.32 -4.89
CA HIS A 210 6.79 14.67 -4.86
C HIS A 210 6.86 13.59 -3.76
N ARG A 211 6.15 13.81 -2.64
CA ARG A 211 5.95 12.81 -1.58
C ARG A 211 5.24 11.54 -2.08
N GLU A 212 4.17 11.67 -2.87
CA GLU A 212 3.48 10.52 -3.48
C GLU A 212 4.35 9.83 -4.55
N TRP A 213 4.97 10.63 -5.43
CA TRP A 213 5.85 10.17 -6.49
C TRP A 213 7.00 9.31 -5.96
N LEU A 214 7.58 9.68 -4.81
CA LEU A 214 8.62 8.92 -4.13
C LEU A 214 8.05 7.77 -3.29
N TYR A 215 6.89 7.94 -2.66
CA TYR A 215 6.18 6.86 -1.96
C TYR A 215 5.93 5.66 -2.87
N ARG A 216 5.28 5.86 -4.04
CA ARG A 216 4.94 4.77 -4.98
C ARG A 216 6.18 3.98 -5.44
N GLN A 217 7.29 4.67 -5.70
CA GLN A 217 8.56 4.03 -6.04
C GLN A 217 9.16 3.22 -4.89
N SER A 218 9.05 3.73 -3.65
CA SER A 218 9.66 3.10 -2.47
C SER A 218 8.88 1.88 -1.97
N TYR A 219 7.55 1.92 -2.03
CA TYR A 219 6.65 0.96 -1.39
C TYR A 219 6.84 -0.47 -1.91
N GLU A 220 6.91 -0.64 -3.23
CA GLU A 220 7.19 -1.91 -3.90
C GLU A 220 8.54 -2.51 -3.48
N LEU A 221 9.52 -1.66 -3.14
CA LEU A 221 10.89 -2.04 -2.81
C LEU A 221 11.11 -2.36 -1.31
N GLY A 222 10.05 -2.29 -0.50
CA GLY A 222 10.13 -2.46 0.96
C GLY A 222 10.75 -1.25 1.67
N ARG A 223 10.66 -0.08 1.04
CA ARG A 223 11.11 1.22 1.55
C ARG A 223 9.91 2.14 1.69
N HIS A 224 10.07 3.21 2.47
CA HIS A 224 9.02 4.22 2.62
C HIS A 224 9.63 5.61 2.67
N LEU A 225 8.94 6.62 2.13
CA LEU A 225 9.38 8.02 2.20
C LEU A 225 9.67 8.45 3.64
N ILE A 226 8.73 8.19 4.56
CA ILE A 226 8.90 8.40 6.01
C ILE A 226 10.22 7.79 6.50
N GLY A 227 10.51 6.55 6.11
CA GLY A 227 11.74 5.86 6.52
C GLY A 227 13.01 6.54 6.02
N GLU A 228 13.04 6.95 4.75
CA GLU A 228 14.20 7.65 4.19
C GLU A 228 14.38 9.06 4.80
N GLU A 229 13.29 9.76 5.15
CA GLU A 229 13.37 11.03 5.89
C GLU A 229 13.80 10.83 7.35
N ILE A 230 13.35 9.77 8.03
CA ILE A 230 13.89 9.36 9.34
C ILE A 230 15.39 9.07 9.23
N GLN A 231 15.85 8.37 8.20
CA GLN A 231 17.28 8.10 8.01
C GLN A 231 18.09 9.39 7.86
N LYS A 232 17.57 10.41 7.15
CA LYS A 232 18.19 11.76 7.07
C LYS A 232 18.33 12.41 8.45
N ILE A 233 17.29 12.31 9.29
CA ILE A 233 17.27 12.86 10.66
C ILE A 233 18.23 12.10 11.58
N LEU A 234 18.18 10.77 11.60
CA LEU A 234 19.07 9.95 12.42
C LEU A 234 20.54 10.06 11.98
N SER A 235 20.80 10.37 10.70
CA SER A 235 22.13 10.74 10.21
C SER A 235 22.64 12.08 10.76
N ALA A 236 21.76 13.06 11.01
CA ALA A 236 22.11 14.29 11.72
C ALA A 236 22.38 14.02 13.21
N VAL A 237 21.61 13.13 13.85
CA VAL A 237 21.88 12.65 15.23
C VAL A 237 23.23 11.91 15.30
N ASP A 238 23.54 11.06 14.31
CA ASP A 238 24.85 10.42 14.18
C ASP A 238 25.98 11.45 14.05
N TRP A 239 25.77 12.55 13.30
CA TRP A 239 26.78 13.60 13.17
C TRP A 239 27.01 14.34 14.49
N PHE A 240 25.94 14.71 15.20
CA PHE A 240 26.03 15.28 16.54
C PHE A 240 26.79 14.37 17.50
N LYS A 241 26.45 13.08 17.58
CA LYS A 241 27.18 12.13 18.45
C LYS A 241 28.62 11.88 18.01
N ASN A 242 28.98 12.12 16.74
CA ASN A 242 30.37 12.14 16.28
C ASN A 242 31.15 13.43 16.67
N LYS A 243 30.47 14.51 17.08
CA LYS A 243 31.11 15.73 17.63
C LYS A 243 31.40 15.63 19.13
N ASP A 244 30.74 14.72 19.85
CA ASP A 244 31.02 14.47 21.27
C ASP A 244 32.46 13.94 21.42
N LYS A 245 33.30 14.70 22.14
CA LYS A 245 34.65 14.29 22.52
C LYS A 245 34.63 13.73 23.94
N ASP A 246 34.64 14.64 24.91
CA ASP A 246 34.84 14.34 26.32
C ASP A 246 33.55 14.54 27.15
N ASP A 247 32.69 15.47 26.74
CA ASP A 247 31.35 15.69 27.30
C ASP A 247 30.25 15.36 26.27
N ALA A 248 29.34 14.45 26.62
CA ALA A 248 28.25 14.03 25.74
C ALA A 248 27.02 14.96 25.92
N LEU A 249 26.72 15.77 24.91
CA LEU A 249 25.60 16.71 24.99
C LEU A 249 24.22 16.04 24.77
N PRO A 250 23.16 16.53 25.43
CA PRO A 250 21.79 16.07 25.19
C PRO A 250 21.35 16.38 23.77
N VAL A 251 20.62 15.45 23.14
CA VAL A 251 20.10 15.59 21.77
C VAL A 251 18.59 15.47 21.80
N GLY A 252 17.88 16.51 21.37
CA GLY A 252 16.43 16.49 21.18
C GLY A 252 16.03 16.47 19.70
N VAL A 253 14.80 16.06 19.42
CA VAL A 253 14.16 16.29 18.12
C VAL A 253 12.82 17.00 18.31
N MET A 254 12.50 17.98 17.48
CA MET A 254 11.19 18.62 17.53
C MET A 254 10.68 18.81 16.11
N GLY A 255 9.36 18.81 15.89
CA GLY A 255 8.85 19.08 14.56
C GLY A 255 7.36 19.33 14.47
N TYR A 256 6.95 19.89 13.33
CA TYR A 256 5.58 20.27 13.04
C TYR A 256 5.04 19.52 11.80
N GLY A 257 3.82 19.01 11.85
CA GLY A 257 3.18 18.38 10.70
C GLY A 257 3.87 17.09 10.27
N GLU A 258 4.34 17.01 9.02
CA GLU A 258 5.24 15.92 8.60
C GLU A 258 6.53 15.89 9.44
N GLY A 259 7.02 17.04 9.89
CA GLY A 259 8.14 17.10 10.83
C GLY A 259 7.79 16.58 12.22
N GLY A 260 6.54 16.71 12.65
CA GLY A 260 6.03 16.14 13.90
C GLY A 260 5.97 14.62 13.83
N LEU A 261 5.43 14.08 12.72
CA LEU A 261 5.46 12.65 12.36
C LEU A 261 6.90 12.10 12.43
N LEU A 262 7.83 12.79 11.79
CA LEU A 262 9.23 12.35 11.69
C LEU A 262 9.97 12.47 13.03
N ALA A 263 9.71 13.52 13.82
CA ALA A 263 10.22 13.66 15.18
C ALA A 263 9.76 12.50 16.07
N PHE A 264 8.46 12.17 15.98
CA PHE A 264 7.83 11.11 16.77
C PHE A 264 8.43 9.73 16.48
N TYR A 265 8.49 9.33 15.21
CA TYR A 265 9.10 8.04 14.86
C TYR A 265 10.61 8.02 15.07
N ALA A 266 11.34 9.12 14.82
CA ALA A 266 12.79 9.15 15.08
C ALA A 266 13.09 8.98 16.58
N GLY A 267 12.37 9.68 17.46
CA GLY A 267 12.54 9.55 18.91
C GLY A 267 12.12 8.18 19.43
N ALA A 268 11.06 7.57 18.91
CA ALA A 268 10.68 6.20 19.24
C ALA A 268 11.75 5.16 18.83
N LEU A 269 12.37 5.34 17.65
CA LEU A 269 13.34 4.41 17.08
C LEU A 269 14.77 4.54 17.63
N ASP A 270 15.20 5.72 18.07
CA ASP A 270 16.59 5.97 18.50
C ASP A 270 16.68 6.47 19.95
N ARG A 271 17.12 5.59 20.85
CA ARG A 271 17.26 5.87 22.29
C ARG A 271 18.31 6.93 22.63
N ARG A 272 19.12 7.40 21.66
CA ARG A 272 20.11 8.48 21.86
C ARG A 272 19.47 9.88 21.82
N ILE A 273 18.21 9.96 21.41
CA ILE A 273 17.37 11.16 21.48
C ILE A 273 16.74 11.19 22.88
N SER A 274 17.05 12.23 23.66
CA SER A 274 16.66 12.36 25.07
C SER A 274 15.24 12.88 25.27
N SER A 275 14.75 13.72 24.34
CA SER A 275 13.42 14.33 24.37
C SER A 275 12.89 14.50 22.94
N ALA A 276 11.57 14.40 22.74
CA ALA A 276 10.91 14.76 21.49
C ALA A 276 9.71 15.70 21.70
N LEU A 277 9.56 16.71 20.83
CA LEU A 277 8.32 17.50 20.72
C LEU A 277 7.61 17.24 19.38
N VAL A 278 6.35 16.83 19.48
CA VAL A 278 5.49 16.45 18.35
C VAL A 278 4.33 17.44 18.26
N SER A 279 4.47 18.43 17.36
CA SER A 279 3.44 19.42 17.10
C SER A 279 2.61 19.04 15.87
N GLY A 280 1.30 18.90 16.03
CA GLY A 280 0.38 18.79 14.88
C GLY A 280 0.51 17.50 14.06
N TYR A 281 0.64 16.35 14.74
CA TYR A 281 0.65 15.03 14.11
C TYR A 281 -0.15 13.96 14.88
N PHE A 282 0.11 13.80 16.19
CA PHE A 282 -0.38 12.70 17.02
C PHE A 282 -1.92 12.64 17.04
N ASP A 283 -2.48 11.46 16.76
CA ASP A 283 -3.93 11.20 16.63
C ASP A 283 -4.22 9.68 16.63
N GLN A 284 -5.50 9.23 16.63
CA GLN A 284 -5.90 7.82 16.70
C GLN A 284 -5.40 6.93 15.54
N ARG A 285 -5.25 7.50 14.34
CA ARG A 285 -4.75 6.85 13.10
C ARG A 285 -5.62 5.80 12.44
N GLU A 286 -6.69 5.27 13.05
CA GLU A 286 -7.59 4.33 12.37
C GLU A 286 -8.15 4.86 11.02
N GLU A 287 -8.23 6.17 10.84
CA GLU A 287 -8.63 6.82 9.58
C GLU A 287 -7.47 7.33 8.69
N VAL A 288 -6.23 6.88 8.91
CA VAL A 288 -5.04 7.30 8.10
C VAL A 288 -5.20 7.04 6.59
N TRP A 289 -6.14 6.18 6.20
CA TRP A 289 -6.54 5.95 4.81
C TRP A 289 -7.22 7.17 4.15
N LYS A 290 -7.70 8.14 4.91
CA LYS A 290 -8.22 9.45 4.43
C LYS A 290 -7.12 10.48 4.19
N GLU A 291 -5.95 10.31 4.80
CA GLU A 291 -4.83 11.24 4.68
C GLU A 291 -4.16 11.17 3.29
N PRO A 292 -3.14 11.98 2.97
CA PRO A 292 -2.36 11.78 1.76
C PRO A 292 -1.67 10.41 1.73
N ILE A 293 -1.66 9.76 0.56
CA ILE A 293 -1.24 8.34 0.43
C ILE A 293 0.19 8.06 0.94
N TYR A 294 1.08 9.06 0.92
CA TYR A 294 2.46 8.92 1.40
C TYR A 294 2.59 8.73 2.93
N ARG A 295 1.47 8.74 3.68
CA ARG A 295 1.40 8.31 5.11
C ARG A 295 0.92 6.87 5.29
N ASN A 296 0.56 6.16 4.21
CA ASN A 296 -0.03 4.83 4.26
C ASN A 296 1.05 3.73 4.36
N THR A 297 1.38 3.33 5.59
CA THR A 297 2.40 2.31 5.91
C THR A 297 1.81 0.91 6.00
N PHE A 298 2.49 -0.13 5.51
CA PHE A 298 1.95 -1.50 5.54
C PHE A 298 2.08 -2.18 6.92
N GLY A 299 0.96 -2.58 7.52
CA GLY A 299 0.94 -3.40 8.74
C GLY A 299 1.40 -2.70 10.03
N VAL A 300 1.51 -1.36 10.05
CA VAL A 300 1.80 -0.62 11.29
C VAL A 300 0.60 -0.68 12.23
N LEU A 301 -0.59 -0.29 11.76
CA LEU A 301 -1.86 -0.39 12.49
C LEU A 301 -2.40 -1.83 12.61
N ALA A 302 -1.60 -2.87 12.34
CA ALA A 302 -1.85 -4.20 12.89
C ALA A 302 -1.35 -4.32 14.34
N GLU A 303 -0.31 -3.55 14.72
CA GLU A 303 0.51 -3.80 15.91
C GLU A 303 0.79 -2.55 16.76
N LEU A 304 0.72 -1.37 16.15
CA LEU A 304 1.22 -0.09 16.68
C LEU A 304 0.30 1.06 16.21
N GLY A 305 -0.50 1.64 17.10
CA GLY A 305 -1.07 2.98 16.92
C GLY A 305 -0.09 4.06 17.44
N ASP A 306 -0.50 5.33 17.44
CA ASP A 306 0.35 6.39 17.99
C ASP A 306 0.52 6.22 19.52
N ALA A 307 -0.51 5.80 20.27
CA ALA A 307 -0.37 5.51 21.70
C ALA A 307 0.68 4.40 21.99
N GLU A 308 0.71 3.32 21.21
CA GLU A 308 1.73 2.27 21.33
C GLU A 308 3.14 2.76 20.96
N VAL A 309 3.25 3.60 19.92
CA VAL A 309 4.54 4.18 19.52
C VAL A 309 5.07 5.16 20.58
N ALA A 310 4.19 5.88 21.28
CA ALA A 310 4.56 6.72 22.41
C ALA A 310 5.23 5.91 23.53
N LEU A 311 4.74 4.70 23.83
CA LEU A 311 5.34 3.82 24.86
C LEU A 311 6.74 3.32 24.49
N LEU A 312 7.14 3.38 23.20
CA LEU A 312 8.53 3.16 22.78
C LEU A 312 9.50 4.28 23.21
N TYR A 313 9.02 5.38 23.77
CA TYR A 313 9.88 6.38 24.44
C TYR A 313 10.43 5.86 25.76
N SER A 314 9.66 5.03 26.47
CA SER A 314 9.99 4.46 27.77
C SER A 314 10.22 5.57 28.81
N ASP A 315 11.41 5.67 29.40
CA ASP A 315 11.83 6.64 30.41
C ASP A 315 12.17 8.05 29.87
N ARG A 316 12.11 8.24 28.55
CA ARG A 316 12.52 9.49 27.88
C ARG A 316 11.32 10.40 27.64
N CYS A 317 11.56 11.71 27.63
CA CYS A 317 10.46 12.67 27.50
C CYS A 317 9.84 12.68 26.09
N LEU A 318 8.51 12.72 26.07
CA LEU A 318 7.69 12.95 24.89
C LEU A 318 6.70 14.08 25.19
N VAL A 319 6.81 15.18 24.45
CA VAL A 319 5.85 16.27 24.48
C VAL A 319 4.97 16.18 23.23
N VAL A 320 3.65 16.07 23.41
CA VAL A 320 2.66 16.10 22.34
C VAL A 320 1.89 17.42 22.42
N GLU A 321 1.84 18.14 21.29
CA GLU A 321 1.17 19.44 21.20
C GLU A 321 0.02 19.40 20.20
N HIS A 322 -1.21 19.49 20.73
CA HIS A 322 -2.40 19.76 19.95
C HIS A 322 -2.39 21.23 19.48
N CYS A 323 -2.16 21.42 18.18
CA CYS A 323 -2.14 22.69 17.47
C CYS A 323 -2.79 22.50 16.09
N LYS A 324 -2.94 23.57 15.31
CA LYS A 324 -3.43 23.55 13.92
C LYS A 324 -2.51 22.69 13.04
N PHE A 325 -2.98 21.55 12.56
CA PHE A 325 -2.25 20.70 11.61
C PHE A 325 -2.07 21.44 10.27
N PRO A 326 -1.04 21.09 9.46
CA PRO A 326 -0.92 21.60 8.10
C PRO A 326 -2.16 21.27 7.28
N LYS A 327 -2.78 22.27 6.66
CA LYS A 327 -4.00 22.09 5.86
C LYS A 327 -3.66 21.56 4.48
N VAL A 328 -4.08 20.34 4.16
CA VAL A 328 -3.97 19.74 2.82
C VAL A 328 -5.37 19.40 2.31
N GLU A 329 -5.82 20.07 1.25
CA GLU A 329 -7.18 19.92 0.70
C GLU A 329 -7.29 18.90 -0.45
N GLY A 330 -6.17 18.28 -0.81
CA GLY A 330 -6.03 17.32 -1.90
C GLY A 330 -4.59 17.30 -2.44
N PRO A 331 -4.29 16.43 -3.43
CA PRO A 331 -3.09 16.58 -4.25
C PRO A 331 -3.17 17.86 -5.13
N PRO A 332 -2.05 18.32 -5.72
CA PRO A 332 -2.06 19.36 -6.74
C PRO A 332 -3.12 19.13 -7.82
N GLU A 333 -3.86 20.17 -8.20
CA GLU A 333 -4.97 20.05 -9.16
C GLU A 333 -4.51 19.48 -10.53
N PRO A 334 -5.27 18.55 -11.14
CA PRO A 334 -4.94 18.03 -12.46
C PRO A 334 -4.89 19.14 -13.52
N THR A 335 -3.82 19.15 -14.33
CA THR A 335 -3.67 20.10 -15.45
C THR A 335 -3.48 19.36 -16.78
N SER A 336 -3.47 20.11 -17.89
CA SER A 336 -3.28 19.52 -19.23
C SER A 336 -1.91 18.83 -19.32
N GLY A 337 -1.93 17.49 -19.24
CA GLY A 337 -0.72 16.64 -19.25
C GLY A 337 -0.22 16.19 -17.88
N ARG A 338 -0.88 16.55 -16.77
CA ARG A 338 -0.52 16.12 -15.39
C ARG A 338 -1.77 15.64 -14.65
N LYS A 339 -1.83 14.33 -14.37
CA LYS A 339 -2.94 13.67 -13.66
C LYS A 339 -2.47 12.39 -12.98
N GLY A 340 -3.35 11.77 -12.19
CA GLY A 340 -3.17 10.44 -11.61
C GLY A 340 -2.72 10.40 -10.15
N ALA A 341 -2.68 11.52 -9.43
CA ALA A 341 -2.46 11.55 -7.98
C ALA A 341 -3.60 10.87 -7.20
N ALA A 342 -3.27 10.34 -6.02
CA ALA A 342 -4.24 9.79 -5.09
C ALA A 342 -4.94 10.91 -4.28
N PRO A 343 -6.24 10.79 -3.98
CA PRO A 343 -6.93 11.72 -3.08
C PRO A 343 -6.41 11.58 -1.64
N GLY A 344 -6.47 12.65 -0.85
CA GLY A 344 -6.12 12.61 0.57
C GLY A 344 -6.05 13.99 1.22
N TRP A 345 -6.42 14.07 2.49
CA TRP A 345 -6.64 15.33 3.21
C TRP A 345 -5.89 15.37 4.54
N LEU A 346 -5.33 16.52 4.91
CA LEU A 346 -4.89 16.79 6.27
C LEU A 346 -5.71 17.94 6.84
N LEU A 347 -6.38 17.64 7.94
CA LEU A 347 -7.18 18.56 8.74
C LEU A 347 -6.65 18.49 10.18
N THR A 348 -6.98 19.49 10.99
CA THR A 348 -6.71 19.42 12.44
C THR A 348 -7.78 18.51 13.07
N PRO A 349 -7.41 17.40 13.74
CA PRO A 349 -8.37 16.62 14.53
C PRO A 349 -8.96 17.47 15.65
N SER A 350 -10.07 17.04 16.23
CA SER A 350 -10.59 17.65 17.44
C SER A 350 -9.68 17.35 18.63
N TYR A 351 -9.71 18.23 19.63
CA TYR A 351 -9.03 17.99 20.91
C TYR A 351 -9.45 16.66 21.55
N ALA A 352 -10.72 16.26 21.40
CA ALA A 352 -11.27 15.04 21.98
C ALA A 352 -10.68 13.76 21.35
N GLU A 353 -10.51 13.72 20.02
CA GLU A 353 -9.92 12.56 19.33
C GLU A 353 -8.46 12.32 19.77
N ILE A 354 -7.70 13.41 19.93
CA ILE A 354 -6.30 13.41 20.37
C ILE A 354 -6.19 13.10 21.87
N GLU A 355 -7.08 13.65 22.70
CA GLU A 355 -7.13 13.36 24.14
C GLU A 355 -7.50 11.90 24.42
N GLU A 356 -8.37 11.28 23.61
CA GLU A 356 -8.68 9.86 23.69
C GLU A 356 -7.44 8.99 23.39
N GLU A 357 -6.70 9.28 22.30
CA GLU A 357 -5.46 8.58 21.99
C GLU A 357 -4.38 8.77 23.07
N TRP A 358 -4.23 10.00 23.57
CA TRP A 358 -3.33 10.32 24.67
C TRP A 358 -3.68 9.54 25.95
N ASN A 359 -4.97 9.35 26.21
CA ASN A 359 -5.42 8.62 27.39
C ASN A 359 -5.20 7.11 27.28
N ARG A 360 -5.20 6.51 26.08
CA ARG A 360 -4.81 5.10 25.87
C ARG A 360 -3.41 4.80 26.40
N ILE A 361 -2.45 5.73 26.27
CA ILE A 361 -1.09 5.59 26.83
C ILE A 361 -1.15 5.28 28.34
N GLY A 362 -1.91 6.07 29.10
CA GLY A 362 -2.02 5.91 30.55
C GLY A 362 -2.87 4.70 30.99
N VAL A 363 -3.72 4.18 30.10
CA VAL A 363 -4.45 2.91 30.32
C VAL A 363 -3.52 1.71 30.16
N MET A 364 -2.61 1.76 29.18
CA MET A 364 -1.61 0.71 28.94
C MET A 364 -0.46 0.75 29.96
N GLN A 365 0.02 1.93 30.32
CA GLN A 365 1.11 2.13 31.27
C GLN A 365 0.89 3.41 32.09
N PRO A 366 0.31 3.34 33.30
CA PRO A 366 -0.01 4.51 34.12
C PRO A 366 1.17 5.44 34.36
N ASP A 367 2.33 4.87 34.70
CA ASP A 367 3.55 5.60 35.06
C ASP A 367 4.22 6.30 33.86
N ALA A 368 3.84 5.97 32.62
CA ALA A 368 4.41 6.63 31.43
C ALA A 368 4.11 8.13 31.40
N LYS A 369 2.98 8.55 31.98
CA LYS A 369 2.58 9.96 32.09
C LYS A 369 3.42 10.78 33.07
N GLU A 370 4.37 10.18 33.80
CA GLU A 370 5.36 10.95 34.59
C GLU A 370 6.38 11.67 33.70
N ASN A 371 6.70 11.12 32.53
CA ASN A 371 7.70 11.67 31.62
C ASN A 371 7.09 12.27 30.34
N TYR A 372 5.79 12.03 30.07
CA TYR A 372 5.12 12.47 28.84
C TYR A 372 4.15 13.62 29.13
N VAL A 373 4.22 14.68 28.32
CA VAL A 373 3.46 15.92 28.51
C VAL A 373 2.53 16.17 27.33
N PHE A 374 1.25 16.48 27.59
CA PHE A 374 0.28 16.86 26.56
C PHE A 374 -0.16 18.31 26.73
N ILE A 375 -0.09 19.07 25.64
CA ILE A 375 -0.31 20.52 25.63
C ILE A 375 -1.34 20.87 24.56
N ASN A 376 -2.31 21.71 24.93
CA ASN A 376 -3.29 22.27 24.02
C ASN A 376 -2.89 23.71 23.66
N ALA A 377 -2.20 23.89 22.53
CA ALA A 377 -1.68 25.18 22.08
C ALA A 377 -2.79 26.22 21.81
N PHE A 378 -4.04 25.78 21.56
CA PHE A 378 -5.20 26.67 21.44
C PHE A 378 -5.46 27.50 22.70
N ASN A 379 -5.01 27.04 23.87
CA ASN A 379 -5.12 27.78 25.13
C ASN A 379 -4.00 28.81 25.35
N GLU A 380 -2.89 28.75 24.60
CA GLU A 380 -1.72 29.61 24.79
C GLU A 380 -1.48 30.60 23.63
N ASN A 381 -1.53 30.13 22.39
CA ASN A 381 -1.00 30.85 21.22
C ASN A 381 -1.90 30.82 19.98
N ASP A 382 -3.22 30.66 20.16
CA ASP A 382 -4.21 30.42 19.10
C ASP A 382 -3.90 29.15 18.27
N GLY A 383 -3.39 28.10 18.92
CA GLY A 383 -3.17 26.81 18.27
C GLY A 383 -2.08 26.84 17.20
N ASN A 384 -1.14 27.78 17.27
CA ASN A 384 0.05 27.74 16.42
C ASN A 384 1.05 26.69 16.95
N PRO A 385 1.85 26.06 16.08
CA PRO A 385 2.86 25.10 16.55
C PRO A 385 3.96 25.77 17.36
N PHE A 386 4.57 25.00 18.26
CA PHE A 386 5.67 25.39 19.13
C PHE A 386 5.30 26.56 20.07
N SER A 387 4.27 26.32 20.90
CA SER A 387 3.93 27.13 22.07
C SER A 387 5.09 27.23 23.06
N ASN A 388 5.12 28.27 23.89
CA ASN A 388 6.22 28.47 24.84
C ASN A 388 6.26 27.34 25.87
N LEU A 389 5.10 26.89 26.35
CA LEU A 389 5.03 25.76 27.28
C LEU A 389 5.58 24.48 26.64
N ALA A 390 5.25 24.21 25.37
CA ALA A 390 5.74 23.01 24.68
C ALA A 390 7.25 23.03 24.48
N ILE A 391 7.83 24.18 24.13
CA ILE A 391 9.29 24.34 24.02
C ILE A 391 9.93 24.20 25.41
N GLN A 392 9.39 24.87 26.42
CA GLN A 392 9.92 24.86 27.79
C GLN A 392 9.99 23.44 28.36
N GLN A 393 8.88 22.70 28.33
CA GLN A 393 8.82 21.32 28.82
C GLN A 393 9.79 20.40 28.05
N PHE A 394 9.88 20.57 26.73
CA PHE A 394 10.81 19.83 25.89
C PHE A 394 12.29 20.13 26.24
N THR A 395 12.65 21.38 26.51
CA THR A 395 14.02 21.78 26.87
C THR A 395 14.39 21.46 28.31
N GLU A 396 13.45 21.57 29.26
CA GLU A 396 13.64 21.17 30.66
C GLU A 396 14.01 19.69 30.75
N ALA A 397 13.37 18.83 29.95
CA ALA A 397 13.72 17.41 29.83
C ALA A 397 15.09 17.13 29.18
N LEU A 398 15.72 18.12 28.53
CA LEU A 398 17.11 18.05 28.08
C LEU A 398 18.11 18.58 29.13
N GLY A 399 17.64 19.01 30.30
CA GLY A 399 18.45 19.70 31.30
C GLY A 399 18.81 21.14 30.90
N LEU A 400 17.98 21.77 30.07
CA LEU A 400 18.23 23.09 29.50
C LEU A 400 17.17 24.10 29.95
N ASP A 401 17.57 25.08 30.74
CA ASP A 401 16.75 26.27 30.96
C ASP A 401 16.58 27.02 29.63
N PHE A 402 15.33 27.15 29.18
CA PHE A 402 14.92 27.97 28.05
C PHE A 402 14.15 29.19 28.57
N GLU A 403 14.74 30.37 28.42
CA GLU A 403 14.03 31.61 28.66
C GLU A 403 12.96 31.81 27.57
N SER A 404 11.78 32.30 27.97
CA SER A 404 10.64 32.48 27.07
C SER A 404 10.98 33.33 25.84
N ARG A 405 10.28 33.07 24.73
CA ARG A 405 10.68 33.53 23.39
C ARG A 405 10.82 35.06 23.30
N LYS A 406 12.06 35.53 23.35
CA LYS A 406 12.40 36.94 23.18
C LYS A 406 12.17 37.34 21.72
N LYS A 407 11.37 38.39 21.48
CA LYS A 407 11.25 39.02 20.15
C LYS A 407 12.55 39.73 19.78
N VAL A 408 13.53 38.97 19.31
CA VAL A 408 14.82 39.49 18.83
C VAL A 408 14.64 40.12 17.45
N GLN A 409 15.36 41.21 17.18
CA GLN A 409 15.30 41.89 15.88
C GLN A 409 16.04 41.08 14.81
N ARG A 410 15.30 40.20 14.11
CA ARG A 410 15.82 39.31 13.06
C ARG A 410 16.18 40.08 11.78
N SER A 411 17.37 40.68 11.76
CA SER A 411 17.94 41.42 10.63
C SER A 411 18.96 40.58 9.86
N PHE A 412 18.49 39.60 9.11
CA PHE A 412 19.29 38.96 8.07
C PHE A 412 19.28 39.85 6.82
N PRO A 413 20.39 40.52 6.43
CA PRO A 413 20.49 41.08 5.09
C PRO A 413 20.36 39.92 4.10
N ARG A 414 19.38 39.97 3.19
CA ARG A 414 19.09 38.88 2.25
C ARG A 414 20.36 38.62 1.42
N PRO A 415 21.06 37.47 1.58
CA PRO A 415 22.30 37.26 0.85
C PRO A 415 21.98 37.06 -0.63
N ASP A 416 22.62 37.82 -1.51
CA ASP A 416 22.46 37.69 -2.97
C ASP A 416 22.82 36.29 -3.49
N GLN A 417 23.57 35.52 -2.69
CA GLN A 417 24.10 34.20 -3.00
C GLN A 417 23.46 33.05 -2.18
N TRP A 418 22.32 33.28 -1.52
CA TRP A 418 21.67 32.21 -0.73
C TRP A 418 21.12 31.08 -1.61
N ILE A 419 21.05 29.86 -1.04
CA ILE A 419 20.52 28.69 -1.74
C ILE A 419 19.08 28.93 -2.21
N ASN A 420 18.83 28.69 -3.50
CA ASN A 420 17.49 28.68 -4.06
C ASN A 420 16.70 27.45 -3.56
N PRO A 421 15.55 27.62 -2.85
CA PRO A 421 14.77 26.51 -2.32
C PRO A 421 14.22 25.58 -3.41
N ARG A 422 13.87 26.12 -4.59
CA ARG A 422 13.37 25.33 -5.73
C ARG A 422 14.45 24.41 -6.29
N ASP A 423 15.68 24.89 -6.37
CA ASP A 423 16.81 24.06 -6.82
C ASP A 423 17.22 23.02 -5.77
N ARG A 424 17.08 23.34 -4.46
CA ARG A 424 17.20 22.37 -3.37
C ARG A 424 16.19 21.24 -3.52
N GLN A 425 14.90 21.56 -3.67
CA GLN A 425 13.85 20.55 -3.81
C GLN A 425 14.06 19.67 -5.05
N LYS A 426 14.41 20.25 -6.20
CA LYS A 426 14.81 19.49 -7.39
C LYS A 426 15.92 18.48 -7.10
N ARG A 427 16.97 18.87 -6.37
CA ARG A 427 18.09 17.97 -6.01
C ARG A 427 17.63 16.84 -5.08
N LEU A 428 16.83 17.14 -4.06
CA LEU A 428 16.36 16.17 -3.08
C LEU A 428 15.42 15.12 -3.71
N VAL A 429 14.48 15.56 -4.55
CA VAL A 429 13.55 14.66 -5.25
C VAL A 429 14.30 13.74 -6.21
N LEU A 430 15.18 14.29 -7.06
CA LEU A 430 15.94 13.50 -8.03
C LEU A 430 16.95 12.55 -7.35
N ASN A 431 17.55 12.95 -6.24
CA ASN A 431 18.47 12.08 -5.48
C ASN A 431 17.76 10.87 -4.87
N MET A 432 16.59 11.08 -4.24
CA MET A 432 15.83 9.96 -3.67
C MET A 432 15.25 9.04 -4.76
N GLN A 433 14.76 9.62 -5.87
CA GLN A 433 14.38 8.86 -7.07
C GLN A 433 15.54 7.99 -7.57
N GLU A 434 16.75 8.54 -7.72
CA GLU A 434 17.92 7.79 -8.19
C GLU A 434 18.25 6.61 -7.26
N VAL A 435 18.12 6.78 -5.94
CA VAL A 435 18.29 5.70 -4.96
C VAL A 435 17.28 4.57 -5.19
N PHE A 436 16.00 4.89 -5.40
CA PHE A 436 14.97 3.87 -5.67
C PHE A 436 15.14 3.20 -7.04
N GLN A 437 15.48 3.94 -8.10
CA GLN A 437 15.76 3.36 -9.41
C GLN A 437 17.01 2.44 -9.37
N ARG A 438 18.01 2.75 -8.54
CA ARG A 438 19.15 1.85 -8.30
C ARG A 438 18.76 0.60 -7.51
N GLU A 439 17.92 0.74 -6.48
CA GLU A 439 17.43 -0.38 -5.68
C GLU A 439 16.55 -1.35 -6.49
N MET A 440 15.65 -0.83 -7.32
CA MET A 440 14.83 -1.61 -8.27
C MET A 440 15.69 -2.57 -9.13
N ASN A 441 16.87 -2.14 -9.55
CA ASN A 441 17.81 -2.97 -10.32
C ASN A 441 18.55 -4.03 -9.48
N ARG A 442 18.54 -3.91 -8.14
CA ARG A 442 19.16 -4.87 -7.20
C ARG A 442 18.16 -5.91 -6.69
N CYS A 443 16.88 -5.58 -6.64
CA CYS A 443 15.81 -6.46 -6.17
C CYS A 443 15.83 -7.86 -6.78
N GLU A 444 16.23 -8.02 -8.04
CA GLU A 444 16.36 -9.35 -8.68
C GLU A 444 17.44 -10.23 -8.00
N ILE A 445 18.57 -9.64 -7.59
CA ILE A 445 19.63 -10.36 -6.84
C ILE A 445 19.14 -10.75 -5.43
N THR A 446 18.33 -9.89 -4.80
CA THR A 446 17.67 -10.22 -3.54
C THR A 446 16.71 -11.39 -3.71
N ARG A 447 15.89 -11.39 -4.77
CA ARG A 447 14.95 -12.49 -5.10
C ARG A 447 15.66 -13.79 -5.45
N ASP A 448 16.80 -13.75 -6.14
CA ASP A 448 17.63 -14.94 -6.37
C ASP A 448 18.01 -15.61 -5.04
N THR A 449 18.47 -14.83 -4.05
CA THR A 449 18.82 -15.33 -2.71
C THR A 449 17.59 -15.75 -1.90
N PHE A 450 16.49 -15.00 -2.00
CA PHE A 450 15.26 -15.24 -1.25
C PHE A 450 14.47 -16.46 -1.76
N PHE A 451 14.46 -16.70 -3.07
CA PHE A 451 13.63 -17.69 -3.75
C PHE A 451 14.46 -18.73 -4.51
N TRP A 452 15.09 -18.35 -5.63
CA TRP A 452 15.65 -19.29 -6.61
C TRP A 452 16.74 -20.18 -6.03
N ASP A 453 17.68 -19.61 -5.27
CA ASP A 453 18.73 -20.36 -4.58
C ASP A 453 18.18 -21.44 -3.64
N LYS A 454 17.04 -21.17 -2.99
CA LYS A 454 16.42 -22.12 -2.04
C LYS A 454 15.66 -23.22 -2.75
N VAL A 455 15.11 -22.96 -3.94
CA VAL A 455 14.30 -23.87 -4.74
C VAL A 455 15.17 -24.78 -5.63
N GLU A 456 16.15 -24.20 -6.32
CA GLU A 456 16.99 -24.90 -7.31
C GLU A 456 18.05 -25.81 -6.65
N LYS A 457 18.60 -25.42 -5.49
CA LYS A 457 19.63 -26.20 -4.76
C LYS A 457 19.09 -27.41 -3.99
N ARG A 458 17.81 -27.77 -4.13
CA ARG A 458 17.15 -28.86 -3.39
C ARG A 458 16.78 -30.04 -4.30
N ASN A 459 16.77 -31.24 -3.70
CA ASN A 459 16.10 -32.42 -4.25
C ASN A 459 14.58 -32.22 -4.25
N GLU A 460 13.84 -33.13 -4.90
CA GLU A 460 12.40 -32.98 -5.13
C GLU A 460 11.57 -32.78 -3.84
N ALA A 461 11.73 -33.67 -2.84
CA ALA A 461 11.01 -33.52 -1.57
C ALA A 461 11.38 -32.24 -0.81
N GLY A 462 12.67 -31.87 -0.79
CA GLY A 462 13.13 -30.61 -0.20
C GLY A 462 12.63 -29.38 -0.96
N ARG A 463 12.36 -29.51 -2.26
CA ARG A 463 11.81 -28.46 -3.12
C ARG A 463 10.32 -28.24 -2.84
N THR A 464 9.52 -29.31 -2.71
CA THR A 464 8.10 -29.19 -2.36
C THR A 464 7.90 -28.46 -1.03
N ASN A 465 8.69 -28.81 0.00
CA ASN A 465 8.57 -28.18 1.32
C ASN A 465 8.93 -26.69 1.31
N ILE A 466 9.97 -26.28 0.56
CA ILE A 466 10.35 -24.86 0.47
C ILE A 466 9.38 -24.07 -0.43
N GLU A 467 8.81 -24.68 -1.46
CA GLU A 467 7.77 -24.04 -2.28
C GLU A 467 6.49 -23.80 -1.47
N ALA A 468 6.13 -24.68 -0.53
CA ALA A 468 5.03 -24.43 0.42
C ALA A 468 5.33 -23.25 1.38
N ASP A 469 6.51 -23.22 2.01
CA ASP A 469 6.96 -22.10 2.85
C ASP A 469 7.00 -20.76 2.10
N LEU A 470 7.46 -20.77 0.84
CA LEU A 470 7.47 -19.59 -0.02
C LEU A 470 6.05 -19.17 -0.45
N ARG A 471 5.11 -20.12 -0.58
CA ARG A 471 3.69 -19.83 -0.84
C ARG A 471 3.00 -19.18 0.35
N ASP A 472 3.23 -19.69 1.57
CA ASP A 472 2.72 -19.06 2.79
C ASP A 472 3.32 -17.65 2.96
N LYS A 473 4.60 -17.45 2.63
CA LYS A 473 5.23 -16.12 2.61
C LYS A 473 4.60 -15.19 1.57
N LEU A 474 4.27 -15.67 0.37
CA LEU A 474 3.55 -14.88 -0.63
C LEU A 474 2.16 -14.49 -0.11
N TRP A 475 1.40 -15.45 0.45
CA TRP A 475 0.06 -15.18 0.98
C TRP A 475 0.10 -14.16 2.13
N ASN A 476 1.07 -14.28 3.04
CA ASN A 476 1.28 -13.32 4.12
C ASN A 476 1.76 -11.94 3.60
N THR A 477 2.52 -11.88 2.50
CA THR A 477 2.92 -10.62 1.84
C THR A 477 1.71 -9.92 1.21
N LEU A 478 0.79 -10.68 0.60
CA LEU A 478 -0.50 -10.18 0.12
C LEU A 478 -1.49 -9.88 1.25
N GLY A 479 -1.16 -10.21 2.50
CA GLY A 479 -2.05 -10.19 3.66
C GLY A 479 -3.02 -11.36 3.65
N ARG A 480 -2.90 -12.28 4.61
CA ARG A 480 -3.80 -13.43 4.76
C ARG A 480 -4.93 -13.13 5.73
N LEU A 481 -6.17 -13.14 5.24
CA LEU A 481 -7.37 -13.17 6.09
C LEU A 481 -7.64 -14.62 6.55
N PRO A 482 -8.43 -14.81 7.64
CA PRO A 482 -8.97 -16.13 8.00
C PRO A 482 -9.80 -16.71 6.85
N ASP A 483 -9.79 -18.04 6.69
CA ASP A 483 -10.57 -18.71 5.65
C ASP A 483 -12.08 -18.38 5.76
N PRO A 484 -12.85 -18.41 4.64
CA PRO A 484 -14.28 -18.11 4.63
C PRO A 484 -15.08 -18.96 5.63
N ASN A 485 -15.78 -18.30 6.58
CA ASN A 485 -16.27 -18.95 7.80
C ASN A 485 -17.79 -18.87 8.03
N VAL A 486 -18.55 -18.29 7.10
CA VAL A 486 -20.02 -18.35 7.07
C VAL A 486 -20.52 -19.50 6.17
N PRO A 487 -21.80 -19.92 6.21
CA PRO A 487 -22.36 -20.82 5.21
C PRO A 487 -22.30 -20.21 3.79
N ILE A 488 -22.12 -21.04 2.76
CA ILE A 488 -22.01 -20.59 1.36
C ILE A 488 -23.24 -19.78 0.90
N ASP A 489 -24.45 -20.22 1.31
CA ASP A 489 -25.77 -19.68 0.93
C ASP A 489 -25.85 -19.20 -0.54
N PRO A 490 -25.81 -20.13 -1.52
CA PRO A 490 -25.85 -19.77 -2.92
C PRO A 490 -27.18 -19.07 -3.27
N ARG A 491 -27.11 -17.81 -3.69
CA ARG A 491 -28.26 -17.08 -4.25
C ARG A 491 -28.15 -17.00 -5.75
N ALA A 492 -29.15 -17.48 -6.49
CA ALA A 492 -29.07 -17.56 -7.95
C ALA A 492 -30.34 -17.17 -8.70
N ARG A 493 -30.17 -16.74 -9.95
CA ARG A 493 -31.23 -16.59 -10.96
C ARG A 493 -30.73 -16.97 -12.35
N MET A 494 -31.60 -17.53 -13.20
CA MET A 494 -31.32 -17.62 -14.63
C MET A 494 -31.34 -16.20 -15.22
N VAL A 495 -30.33 -15.84 -16.01
CA VAL A 495 -30.27 -14.55 -16.71
C VAL A 495 -30.39 -14.68 -18.22
N GLU A 496 -29.98 -15.81 -18.79
CA GLU A 496 -29.93 -16.00 -20.24
C GLU A 496 -29.92 -17.49 -20.59
N LYS A 497 -30.46 -17.85 -21.75
CA LYS A 497 -30.47 -19.22 -22.27
C LYS A 497 -30.35 -19.21 -23.79
N SER A 498 -29.45 -20.05 -24.31
CA SER A 498 -29.26 -20.30 -25.74
C SER A 498 -29.71 -21.72 -26.10
N GLU A 499 -29.47 -22.15 -27.34
CA GLU A 499 -29.62 -23.56 -27.73
C GLU A 499 -28.57 -24.47 -27.07
N ASN A 500 -27.37 -23.94 -26.79
CA ASN A 500 -26.20 -24.71 -26.39
C ASN A 500 -25.86 -24.62 -24.88
N TRP A 501 -26.39 -23.64 -24.16
CA TRP A 501 -26.07 -23.41 -22.75
C TRP A 501 -27.17 -22.61 -22.02
N THR A 502 -27.18 -22.68 -20.69
CA THR A 502 -27.97 -21.79 -19.82
C THR A 502 -27.03 -21.04 -18.87
N ARG A 503 -27.32 -19.76 -18.62
CA ARG A 503 -26.50 -18.87 -17.80
C ARG A 503 -27.26 -18.41 -16.57
N TYR A 504 -26.57 -18.47 -15.43
CA TYR A 504 -27.06 -18.10 -14.11
C TYR A 504 -26.18 -17.01 -13.54
N GLU A 505 -26.80 -16.04 -12.89
CA GLU A 505 -26.11 -15.11 -12.01
C GLU A 505 -26.15 -15.67 -10.59
N VAL A 506 -24.98 -15.73 -9.93
CA VAL A 506 -24.80 -16.41 -8.65
C VAL A 506 -24.03 -15.52 -7.67
N VAL A 507 -24.49 -15.49 -6.43
CA VAL A 507 -23.86 -14.84 -5.28
C VAL A 507 -23.57 -15.89 -4.20
N LEU A 508 -22.39 -15.85 -3.61
CA LEU A 508 -21.90 -16.76 -2.56
C LEU A 508 -21.38 -15.93 -1.38
N GLN A 509 -21.78 -16.24 -0.15
CA GLN A 509 -21.29 -15.51 1.03
C GLN A 509 -19.85 -15.91 1.38
N VAL A 510 -18.99 -14.98 1.82
CA VAL A 510 -17.57 -15.25 2.13
C VAL A 510 -17.30 -15.02 3.62
N TRP A 511 -17.62 -13.83 4.10
CA TRP A 511 -17.62 -13.39 5.50
C TRP A 511 -18.87 -12.50 5.71
N PRO A 512 -19.17 -12.01 6.94
CA PRO A 512 -20.11 -10.91 7.10
C PRO A 512 -19.75 -9.73 6.16
N ASP A 513 -20.77 -9.11 5.56
CA ASP A 513 -20.70 -8.04 4.55
C ASP A 513 -19.97 -8.35 3.24
N VAL A 514 -19.19 -9.44 3.14
CA VAL A 514 -18.41 -9.80 1.95
C VAL A 514 -18.97 -11.03 1.24
N PHE A 515 -19.29 -10.86 -0.03
CA PHE A 515 -19.74 -11.92 -0.93
C PHE A 515 -18.86 -12.02 -2.18
N ALA A 516 -18.83 -13.20 -2.81
CA ALA A 516 -18.38 -13.40 -4.17
C ALA A 516 -19.59 -13.41 -5.10
N TRP A 517 -19.43 -12.91 -6.33
CA TRP A 517 -20.51 -12.82 -7.32
C TRP A 517 -19.97 -13.07 -8.72
N GLY A 518 -20.75 -13.72 -9.58
CA GLY A 518 -20.38 -13.96 -10.97
C GLY A 518 -21.48 -14.56 -11.83
N LEU A 519 -21.14 -14.81 -13.10
CA LEU A 519 -22.00 -15.51 -14.06
C LEU A 519 -21.50 -16.93 -14.29
N LEU A 520 -22.29 -17.93 -13.91
CA LEU A 520 -22.08 -19.33 -14.27
C LEU A 520 -22.76 -19.61 -15.61
N THR A 521 -22.01 -20.06 -16.62
CA THR A 521 -22.56 -20.61 -17.87
C THR A 521 -22.38 -22.11 -17.87
N VAL A 522 -23.49 -22.85 -17.96
CA VAL A 522 -23.53 -24.32 -17.97
C VAL A 522 -23.92 -24.81 -19.36
N PRO A 523 -23.08 -25.58 -20.06
CA PRO A 523 -23.40 -26.13 -21.37
C PRO A 523 -24.51 -27.18 -21.26
N HIS A 524 -25.33 -27.28 -22.29
CA HIS A 524 -26.35 -28.33 -22.41
C HIS A 524 -25.70 -29.70 -22.71
N GLY A 525 -26.52 -30.75 -22.57
CA GLY A 525 -26.11 -32.11 -22.90
C GLY A 525 -25.06 -32.72 -21.96
N ILE A 526 -24.89 -32.19 -20.74
CA ILE A 526 -24.22 -32.91 -19.65
C ILE A 526 -25.14 -34.08 -19.26
N LYS A 527 -24.65 -35.32 -19.32
CA LYS A 527 -25.41 -36.51 -18.94
C LYS A 527 -25.45 -36.69 -17.41
N GLU A 528 -26.39 -37.49 -16.93
CA GLU A 528 -26.41 -37.92 -15.53
C GLU A 528 -25.08 -38.60 -15.15
N GLY A 529 -24.44 -38.14 -14.07
CA GLY A 529 -23.11 -38.58 -13.64
C GLY A 529 -21.92 -38.04 -14.46
N GLU A 530 -22.14 -37.27 -15.53
CA GLU A 530 -21.07 -36.63 -16.30
C GLU A 530 -20.56 -35.37 -15.58
N LYS A 531 -19.25 -35.33 -15.32
CA LYS A 531 -18.56 -34.17 -14.74
C LYS A 531 -17.71 -33.46 -15.79
N ARG A 532 -17.85 -32.14 -15.90
CA ARG A 532 -17.11 -31.33 -16.88
C ARG A 532 -16.08 -30.39 -16.22
N PRO A 533 -14.95 -30.11 -16.90
CA PRO A 533 -13.99 -29.12 -16.44
C PRO A 533 -14.59 -27.71 -16.42
N VAL A 534 -14.09 -26.88 -15.51
CA VAL A 534 -14.48 -25.47 -15.34
C VAL A 534 -13.35 -24.55 -15.81
N VAL A 535 -13.70 -23.42 -16.43
CA VAL A 535 -12.77 -22.29 -16.62
C VAL A 535 -13.31 -21.06 -15.92
N VAL A 536 -12.57 -20.57 -14.91
CA VAL A 536 -12.83 -19.30 -14.26
C VAL A 536 -12.27 -18.18 -15.13
N CYS A 537 -13.16 -17.29 -15.60
CA CYS A 537 -12.92 -16.30 -16.64
C CYS A 537 -12.93 -14.88 -16.05
N GLN A 538 -11.76 -14.32 -15.75
CA GLN A 538 -11.62 -13.06 -15.03
C GLN A 538 -11.53 -11.83 -15.96
N HIS A 539 -12.30 -10.79 -15.65
CA HIS A 539 -12.23 -9.47 -16.29
C HIS A 539 -11.16 -8.56 -15.66
N GLY A 540 -10.75 -7.53 -16.41
CA GLY A 540 -9.84 -6.46 -16.00
C GLY A 540 -10.51 -5.28 -15.26
N LEU A 541 -9.76 -4.18 -15.13
CA LEU A 541 -10.15 -2.92 -14.46
C LEU A 541 -11.43 -2.30 -15.04
N GLU A 542 -12.30 -1.76 -14.17
CA GLU A 542 -13.62 -1.20 -14.51
C GLU A 542 -14.41 -2.15 -15.45
N GLY A 543 -14.31 -3.45 -15.17
CA GLY A 543 -14.97 -4.53 -15.89
C GLY A 543 -16.09 -5.17 -15.08
N LEU A 544 -16.86 -6.03 -15.73
CA LEU A 544 -17.95 -6.79 -15.12
C LEU A 544 -17.96 -8.25 -15.61
N PRO A 545 -18.60 -9.18 -14.88
CA PRO A 545 -18.85 -10.56 -15.34
C PRO A 545 -19.42 -10.65 -16.76
N LYS A 546 -20.31 -9.72 -17.13
CA LYS A 546 -20.90 -9.67 -18.47
C LYS A 546 -19.89 -9.40 -19.58
N ASP A 547 -18.79 -8.71 -19.27
CA ASP A 547 -17.82 -8.27 -20.27
C ASP A 547 -17.08 -9.43 -20.94
N VAL A 548 -16.94 -10.56 -20.25
CA VAL A 548 -16.24 -11.76 -20.75
C VAL A 548 -17.17 -12.78 -21.42
N VAL A 549 -18.49 -12.60 -21.31
CA VAL A 549 -19.50 -13.49 -21.93
C VAL A 549 -20.19 -12.89 -23.15
N ILE A 550 -20.29 -11.55 -23.28
CA ILE A 550 -20.98 -10.93 -24.42
C ILE A 550 -20.18 -11.15 -25.72
N THR A 551 -20.81 -11.79 -26.70
CA THR A 551 -20.27 -12.14 -28.02
C THR A 551 -20.67 -11.17 -29.13
N ASP A 552 -21.50 -10.17 -28.82
CA ASP A 552 -21.91 -9.09 -29.73
C ASP A 552 -20.71 -8.20 -30.11
N PRO A 553 -20.32 -8.11 -31.40
CA PRO A 553 -19.21 -7.26 -31.86
C PRO A 553 -19.38 -5.77 -31.57
N ASP A 554 -20.62 -5.27 -31.49
CA ASP A 554 -20.92 -3.86 -31.21
C ASP A 554 -20.81 -3.52 -29.72
N TYR A 555 -20.65 -4.52 -28.85
CA TYR A 555 -20.48 -4.31 -27.42
C TYR A 555 -19.12 -3.67 -27.09
N LYS A 556 -19.14 -2.57 -26.33
CA LYS A 556 -17.97 -1.72 -26.01
C LYS A 556 -16.70 -2.47 -25.55
N LYS A 557 -16.83 -3.60 -24.85
CA LYS A 557 -15.68 -4.40 -24.34
C LYS A 557 -15.39 -5.64 -25.19
N TYR A 558 -16.16 -5.90 -26.25
CA TYR A 558 -15.96 -7.05 -27.14
C TYR A 558 -14.55 -7.09 -27.74
N GLY A 559 -14.00 -5.95 -28.17
CA GLY A 559 -12.64 -5.89 -28.72
C GLY A 559 -11.55 -6.42 -27.76
N ALA A 560 -11.78 -6.35 -26.45
CA ALA A 560 -10.87 -6.89 -25.44
C ALA A 560 -11.13 -8.38 -25.13
N TYR A 561 -12.38 -8.81 -24.98
CA TYR A 561 -12.70 -10.15 -24.46
C TYR A 561 -13.34 -11.12 -25.47
N LYS A 562 -13.99 -10.61 -26.53
CA LYS A 562 -14.64 -11.37 -27.61
C LYS A 562 -15.66 -12.43 -27.12
N GLY A 563 -16.21 -12.26 -25.91
CA GLY A 563 -17.08 -13.25 -25.29
C GLY A 563 -16.41 -14.61 -25.00
N TYR A 564 -15.09 -14.64 -24.71
CA TYR A 564 -14.31 -15.89 -24.59
C TYR A 564 -14.90 -16.92 -23.61
N ALA A 565 -15.58 -16.49 -22.55
CA ALA A 565 -16.26 -17.41 -21.64
C ALA A 565 -17.45 -18.13 -22.33
N THR A 566 -18.21 -17.44 -23.17
CA THR A 566 -19.27 -18.07 -23.99
C THR A 566 -18.68 -19.04 -25.02
N GLN A 567 -17.59 -18.66 -25.70
CA GLN A 567 -16.92 -19.55 -26.65
C GLN A 567 -16.37 -20.83 -25.98
N LEU A 568 -15.90 -20.73 -24.74
CA LEU A 568 -15.50 -21.89 -23.93
C LEU A 568 -16.71 -22.74 -23.52
N ALA A 569 -17.84 -22.12 -23.16
CA ALA A 569 -19.08 -22.85 -22.87
C ALA A 569 -19.59 -23.63 -24.10
N GLU A 570 -19.54 -23.04 -25.29
CA GLU A 570 -19.86 -23.69 -26.57
C GLU A 570 -18.89 -24.84 -26.92
N ARG A 571 -17.65 -24.77 -26.44
CA ARG A 571 -16.66 -25.88 -26.49
C ARG A 571 -16.89 -26.96 -25.42
N GLY A 572 -17.96 -26.87 -24.64
CA GLY A 572 -18.35 -27.85 -23.62
C GLY A 572 -17.77 -27.62 -22.23
N TYR A 573 -17.02 -26.54 -21.98
CA TYR A 573 -16.60 -26.19 -20.62
C TYR A 573 -17.79 -25.66 -19.81
N ILE A 574 -17.75 -25.85 -18.50
CA ILE A 574 -18.50 -24.96 -17.59
C ILE A 574 -17.64 -23.70 -17.43
N THR A 575 -18.23 -22.51 -17.45
CA THR A 575 -17.46 -21.28 -17.20
C THR A 575 -18.06 -20.47 -16.07
N PHE A 576 -17.23 -19.97 -15.18
CA PHE A 576 -17.63 -19.03 -14.14
C PHE A 576 -16.90 -17.71 -14.32
N ALA A 577 -17.62 -16.61 -14.49
CA ALA A 577 -17.06 -15.27 -14.65
C ALA A 577 -17.30 -14.46 -13.36
N PRO A 578 -16.37 -14.47 -12.38
CA PRO A 578 -16.50 -13.69 -11.16
C PRO A 578 -16.25 -12.20 -11.39
N HIS A 579 -16.79 -11.39 -10.47
CA HIS A 579 -16.41 -10.00 -10.29
C HIS A 579 -15.37 -9.86 -9.18
N ASN A 580 -14.23 -9.25 -9.53
CA ASN A 580 -13.30 -8.72 -8.54
C ASN A 580 -13.61 -7.24 -8.31
N PRO A 581 -13.44 -6.69 -7.09
CA PRO A 581 -13.84 -5.34 -6.69
C PRO A 581 -12.96 -4.25 -7.33
N TYR A 582 -13.05 -4.09 -8.64
CA TYR A 582 -12.24 -3.18 -9.48
C TYR A 582 -13.11 -2.14 -10.21
N ARG A 583 -14.22 -1.71 -9.60
CA ARG A 583 -15.22 -0.84 -10.24
C ARG A 583 -15.59 0.35 -9.36
N GLY A 584 -15.71 1.53 -9.97
CA GLY A 584 -16.11 2.78 -9.29
C GLY A 584 -14.96 3.74 -8.98
N GLY A 585 -13.81 3.60 -9.64
CA GLY A 585 -12.64 4.43 -9.46
C GLY A 585 -12.16 4.43 -8.00
N ASP A 586 -11.97 5.61 -7.44
CA ASP A 586 -11.34 5.74 -6.12
C ASP A 586 -12.18 5.12 -4.99
N LYS A 587 -13.48 4.86 -5.23
CA LYS A 587 -14.35 4.10 -4.32
C LYS A 587 -13.84 2.68 -4.02
N PHE A 588 -13.23 2.00 -4.99
CA PHE A 588 -12.62 0.69 -4.75
C PHE A 588 -11.14 0.82 -4.39
N ARG A 589 -10.41 1.78 -4.97
CA ARG A 589 -8.97 1.96 -4.69
C ARG A 589 -8.69 2.34 -3.24
N VAL A 590 -9.59 3.08 -2.59
CA VAL A 590 -9.47 3.41 -1.17
C VAL A 590 -9.49 2.17 -0.27
N LEU A 591 -10.09 1.05 -0.72
CA LEU A 591 -10.09 -0.22 0.04
C LEU A 591 -8.66 -0.75 0.24
N GLN A 592 -7.78 -0.64 -0.77
CA GLN A 592 -6.35 -0.96 -0.61
C GLN A 592 -5.70 -0.10 0.48
N ARG A 593 -6.05 1.19 0.53
CA ARG A 593 -5.52 2.14 1.52
C ARG A 593 -6.04 1.90 2.93
N MET A 594 -7.27 1.39 3.07
CA MET A 594 -7.84 0.93 4.35
C MET A 594 -7.19 -0.39 4.81
N ALA A 595 -6.93 -1.30 3.88
CA ALA A 595 -6.36 -2.62 4.15
C ALA A 595 -4.85 -2.56 4.52
N ASN A 596 -4.07 -1.75 3.81
CA ASN A 596 -2.61 -1.66 3.97
C ASN A 596 -2.16 -1.42 5.43
N PRO A 597 -2.68 -0.42 6.19
CA PRO A 597 -2.27 -0.17 7.58
C PRO A 597 -2.44 -1.36 8.52
N ILE A 598 -3.48 -2.17 8.31
CA ILE A 598 -3.78 -3.36 9.12
C ILE A 598 -3.15 -4.65 8.57
N GLY A 599 -2.25 -4.55 7.59
CA GLY A 599 -1.48 -5.68 7.04
C GLY A 599 -2.23 -6.51 6.00
N TYR A 600 -3.29 -5.96 5.42
CA TYR A 600 -4.07 -6.59 4.35
C TYR A 600 -3.91 -5.82 3.03
N SER A 601 -4.41 -6.41 1.94
CA SER A 601 -4.53 -5.78 0.62
C SER A 601 -5.91 -6.06 0.03
N LEU A 602 -6.20 -5.48 -1.13
CA LEU A 602 -7.37 -5.86 -1.92
C LEU A 602 -7.32 -7.35 -2.33
N PHE A 603 -6.12 -7.92 -2.50
CA PHE A 603 -5.95 -9.34 -2.77
C PHE A 603 -6.27 -10.24 -1.57
N SER A 604 -6.17 -9.77 -0.32
CA SER A 604 -6.61 -10.52 0.86
C SER A 604 -8.09 -10.92 0.74
N VAL A 605 -8.92 -9.97 0.30
CA VAL A 605 -10.37 -10.17 0.11
C VAL A 605 -10.64 -11.02 -1.13
N ILE A 606 -9.98 -10.73 -2.25
CA ILE A 606 -10.14 -11.48 -3.51
C ILE A 606 -9.75 -12.95 -3.35
N ILE A 607 -8.67 -13.25 -2.60
CA ILE A 607 -8.27 -14.63 -2.34
C ILE A 607 -9.36 -15.37 -1.56
N GLY A 608 -9.95 -14.77 -0.52
CA GLY A 608 -11.08 -15.36 0.21
C GLY A 608 -12.33 -15.57 -0.66
N GLN A 609 -12.66 -14.60 -1.53
CA GLN A 609 -13.71 -14.77 -2.54
C GLN A 609 -13.41 -15.98 -3.44
N HIS A 610 -12.17 -16.16 -3.86
CA HIS A 610 -11.77 -17.29 -4.71
C HIS A 610 -11.66 -18.64 -3.97
N GLN A 611 -11.34 -18.66 -2.68
CA GLN A 611 -11.48 -19.85 -1.82
C GLN A 611 -12.94 -20.32 -1.82
N ARG A 612 -13.90 -19.40 -1.60
CA ARG A 612 -15.34 -19.71 -1.65
C ARG A 612 -15.81 -20.17 -3.02
N ILE A 613 -15.34 -19.53 -4.09
CA ILE A 613 -15.66 -19.92 -5.47
C ILE A 613 -15.17 -21.35 -5.76
N LEU A 614 -13.95 -21.71 -5.35
CA LEU A 614 -13.41 -23.06 -5.50
C LEU A 614 -14.19 -24.09 -4.68
N GLU A 615 -14.49 -23.80 -3.41
CA GLU A 615 -15.30 -24.65 -2.53
C GLU A 615 -16.67 -24.97 -3.18
N TRP A 616 -17.41 -23.94 -3.59
CA TRP A 616 -18.72 -24.09 -4.19
C TRP A 616 -18.67 -24.83 -5.52
N LEU A 617 -17.75 -24.45 -6.43
CA LEU A 617 -17.62 -25.12 -7.74
C LEU A 617 -17.28 -26.62 -7.59
N LYS A 618 -16.38 -26.97 -6.67
CA LYS A 618 -16.03 -28.38 -6.39
C LYS A 618 -17.20 -29.20 -5.83
N GLY A 619 -18.16 -28.54 -5.17
CA GLY A 619 -19.38 -29.15 -4.64
C GLY A 619 -20.51 -29.40 -5.65
N LEU A 620 -20.39 -28.92 -6.89
CA LEU A 620 -21.43 -29.12 -7.91
C LEU A 620 -21.33 -30.51 -8.57
N ASP A 621 -22.42 -31.27 -8.59
CA ASP A 621 -22.46 -32.66 -9.10
C ASP A 621 -22.03 -32.82 -10.57
N PHE A 622 -22.17 -31.78 -11.37
CA PHE A 622 -21.81 -31.74 -12.79
C PHE A 622 -20.42 -31.12 -13.06
N VAL A 623 -19.69 -30.70 -12.02
CA VAL A 623 -18.32 -30.16 -12.10
C VAL A 623 -17.30 -31.24 -11.78
N ASP A 624 -16.24 -31.27 -12.57
CA ASP A 624 -15.00 -31.95 -12.21
C ASP A 624 -14.13 -31.01 -11.35
N GLY A 625 -14.17 -31.23 -10.03
CA GLY A 625 -13.50 -30.39 -9.04
C GLY A 625 -11.97 -30.38 -9.13
N GLU A 626 -11.37 -31.34 -9.84
CA GLU A 626 -9.91 -31.41 -10.05
C GLU A 626 -9.49 -30.77 -11.38
N ARG A 627 -10.44 -30.27 -12.19
CA ARG A 627 -10.20 -29.66 -13.50
C ARG A 627 -10.79 -28.26 -13.63
N ILE A 628 -10.48 -27.41 -12.64
CA ILE A 628 -10.85 -25.98 -12.62
C ILE A 628 -9.64 -25.13 -13.06
N GLY A 629 -9.66 -24.60 -14.28
CA GLY A 629 -8.63 -23.67 -14.78
C GLY A 629 -8.94 -22.21 -14.48
N PHE A 630 -7.91 -21.36 -14.38
CA PHE A 630 -8.02 -19.90 -14.31
C PHE A 630 -7.57 -19.25 -15.63
N TYR A 631 -8.33 -18.29 -16.16
CA TYR A 631 -7.95 -17.49 -17.32
C TYR A 631 -8.40 -16.03 -17.12
N GLY A 632 -7.50 -15.06 -17.24
CA GLY A 632 -7.86 -13.65 -17.14
C GLY A 632 -6.96 -12.70 -17.93
N LEU A 633 -7.54 -11.56 -18.33
CA LEU A 633 -6.88 -10.48 -19.07
C LEU A 633 -6.66 -9.26 -18.16
N SER A 634 -5.50 -8.59 -18.27
CA SER A 634 -5.22 -7.30 -17.59
C SER A 634 -5.17 -7.42 -16.06
N TYR A 635 -6.05 -6.75 -15.30
CA TYR A 635 -6.24 -7.06 -13.87
C TYR A 635 -6.71 -8.50 -13.62
N GLY A 636 -7.33 -9.15 -14.62
CA GLY A 636 -7.54 -10.59 -14.60
C GLY A 636 -6.26 -11.41 -14.81
N GLY A 637 -5.28 -10.88 -15.53
CA GLY A 637 -3.93 -11.44 -15.60
C GLY A 637 -3.19 -11.31 -14.25
N LYS A 638 -3.32 -10.16 -13.57
CA LYS A 638 -2.81 -9.96 -12.19
C LYS A 638 -3.38 -11.00 -11.23
N ALA A 639 -4.69 -11.25 -11.33
CA ALA A 639 -5.40 -12.27 -10.57
C ALA A 639 -4.92 -13.69 -10.94
N ALA A 640 -4.70 -13.98 -12.22
CA ALA A 640 -4.16 -15.25 -12.71
C ALA A 640 -2.72 -15.54 -12.24
N MET A 641 -1.95 -14.51 -11.86
CA MET A 641 -0.65 -14.69 -11.19
C MET A 641 -0.79 -14.93 -9.69
N ARG A 642 -1.54 -14.07 -8.98
CA ARG A 642 -1.57 -14.07 -7.51
C ARG A 642 -2.43 -15.20 -6.93
N ILE A 643 -3.64 -15.37 -7.46
CA ILE A 643 -4.63 -16.30 -6.88
C ILE A 643 -4.21 -17.76 -7.07
N PRO A 644 -3.84 -18.25 -8.27
CA PRO A 644 -3.40 -19.64 -8.43
C PRO A 644 -2.06 -19.93 -7.77
N ALA A 645 -1.18 -18.94 -7.57
CA ALA A 645 0.09 -19.15 -6.85
C ALA A 645 -0.12 -19.53 -5.38
N VAL A 646 -1.13 -18.95 -4.71
CA VAL A 646 -1.49 -19.27 -3.31
C VAL A 646 -2.60 -20.32 -3.17
N LEU A 647 -3.58 -20.35 -4.08
CA LEU A 647 -4.66 -21.33 -4.08
C LEU A 647 -4.34 -22.50 -5.03
N GLU A 648 -3.95 -23.63 -4.44
CA GLU A 648 -3.60 -24.86 -5.17
C GLU A 648 -4.80 -25.56 -5.82
N GLY A 649 -6.03 -25.19 -5.47
CA GLY A 649 -7.26 -25.75 -6.03
C GLY A 649 -7.55 -25.40 -7.51
N TYR A 650 -6.80 -24.48 -8.11
CA TYR A 650 -6.80 -24.25 -9.56
C TYR A 650 -5.86 -25.22 -10.26
N ALA A 651 -6.36 -25.98 -11.23
CA ALA A 651 -5.63 -27.01 -11.98
C ALA A 651 -4.61 -26.44 -12.98
N LEU A 652 -4.84 -25.23 -13.50
CA LEU A 652 -3.92 -24.47 -14.37
C LEU A 652 -4.19 -22.96 -14.28
N SER A 653 -3.27 -22.15 -14.81
CA SER A 653 -3.48 -20.70 -14.95
C SER A 653 -3.03 -20.15 -16.31
N ILE A 654 -3.79 -19.19 -16.85
CA ILE A 654 -3.49 -18.45 -18.07
C ILE A 654 -3.51 -16.94 -17.76
N CYS A 655 -2.34 -16.31 -17.84
CA CYS A 655 -2.17 -14.86 -17.65
C CYS A 655 -2.12 -14.16 -19.02
N SER A 656 -3.18 -13.42 -19.36
CA SER A 656 -3.27 -12.67 -20.61
C SER A 656 -3.06 -11.17 -20.42
N GLY A 657 -2.28 -10.56 -21.32
CA GLY A 657 -2.10 -9.11 -21.39
C GLY A 657 -1.65 -8.46 -20.09
N ASP A 658 -0.81 -9.11 -19.28
CA ASP A 658 -0.29 -8.55 -18.02
C ASP A 658 1.12 -9.02 -17.63
N PHE A 659 1.48 -10.28 -17.92
CA PHE A 659 2.76 -10.87 -17.51
C PHE A 659 3.99 -10.07 -18.02
N ASN A 660 4.83 -9.57 -17.13
CA ASN A 660 6.08 -8.84 -17.43
C ASN A 660 6.97 -8.75 -16.17
N GLU A 661 8.10 -8.05 -16.21
CA GLU A 661 8.87 -7.69 -15.00
C GLU A 661 8.05 -6.66 -14.18
N TRP A 662 7.28 -7.17 -13.21
CA TRP A 662 6.25 -6.42 -12.48
C TRP A 662 6.83 -5.26 -11.65
N ILE A 663 8.01 -5.44 -11.08
CA ILE A 663 8.64 -4.46 -10.20
C ILE A 663 9.07 -3.24 -11.01
N ARG A 664 9.65 -3.45 -12.20
CA ARG A 664 9.94 -2.38 -13.15
C ARG A 664 8.68 -1.68 -13.63
N LYS A 665 7.56 -2.39 -13.83
CA LYS A 665 6.28 -1.78 -14.20
C LYS A 665 5.72 -0.88 -13.09
N ASN A 666 5.93 -1.19 -11.81
CA ASN A 666 5.48 -0.32 -10.72
C ASN A 666 6.44 0.82 -10.39
N VAL A 667 7.75 0.59 -10.48
CA VAL A 667 8.76 1.53 -9.96
C VAL A 667 9.44 2.38 -11.04
N SER A 668 9.55 1.91 -12.29
CA SER A 668 10.43 2.56 -13.27
C SER A 668 9.86 3.87 -13.82
N VAL A 669 10.61 4.95 -13.62
CA VAL A 669 10.32 6.26 -14.22
C VAL A 669 10.72 6.37 -15.69
N ASP A 670 11.34 5.34 -16.27
CA ASP A 670 11.81 5.30 -17.67
C ASP A 670 10.93 4.41 -18.58
N LEU A 671 9.92 3.72 -18.02
CA LEU A 671 8.98 2.91 -18.79
C LEU A 671 7.67 3.66 -19.04
N LYS A 672 7.36 3.94 -20.31
CA LYS A 672 6.14 4.65 -20.75
C LYS A 672 4.81 4.03 -20.28
N TYR A 673 4.81 2.75 -19.90
CA TYR A 673 3.63 2.00 -19.43
C TYR A 673 3.67 1.71 -17.92
N SER A 674 4.60 2.32 -17.17
CA SER A 674 4.68 2.17 -15.72
C SER A 674 3.48 2.80 -15.01
N TYR A 675 3.05 2.17 -13.92
CA TYR A 675 2.05 2.69 -12.98
C TYR A 675 2.47 3.98 -12.27
N MET A 676 3.75 4.36 -12.33
CA MET A 676 4.21 5.71 -11.96
C MET A 676 3.47 6.82 -12.72
N PHE A 677 3.10 6.58 -13.98
CA PHE A 677 2.49 7.59 -14.86
C PHE A 677 0.96 7.53 -14.95
N THR A 678 0.30 6.79 -14.06
CA THR A 678 -1.14 6.51 -14.17
C THR A 678 -1.87 6.66 -12.82
N GLY A 679 -3.19 6.47 -12.83
CA GLY A 679 -4.06 6.75 -11.67
C GLY A 679 -4.25 5.58 -10.70
N GLU A 680 -3.68 4.43 -11.02
CA GLU A 680 -3.85 3.16 -10.32
C GLU A 680 -2.92 3.07 -9.09
N TYR A 681 -3.13 3.98 -8.12
CA TYR A 681 -2.36 4.03 -6.87
C TYR A 681 -2.53 2.79 -5.97
N GLU A 682 -3.50 1.94 -6.26
CA GLU A 682 -3.76 0.69 -5.56
C GLU A 682 -2.87 -0.49 -6.01
N MET A 683 -1.99 -0.28 -7.00
CA MET A 683 -1.17 -1.36 -7.61
C MET A 683 0.13 -1.70 -6.88
N SER A 684 0.67 -0.79 -6.05
CA SER A 684 1.93 -1.05 -5.34
C SER A 684 1.73 -1.99 -4.16
N GLU A 685 2.54 -3.05 -4.09
CA GLU A 685 2.46 -4.11 -3.09
C GLU A 685 3.70 -4.08 -2.19
N TRP A 686 3.50 -3.93 -0.87
CA TRP A 686 4.60 -3.66 0.06
C TRP A 686 5.70 -4.73 0.01
N ASN A 687 6.93 -4.31 -0.26
CA ASN A 687 8.11 -5.18 -0.30
C ASN A 687 8.02 -6.37 -1.26
N LEU A 688 7.12 -6.32 -2.26
CA LEU A 688 7.04 -7.37 -3.27
C LEU A 688 8.37 -7.47 -4.05
N GLY A 689 9.00 -6.33 -4.35
CA GLY A 689 10.25 -6.24 -5.09
C GLY A 689 11.39 -7.10 -4.55
N GLN A 690 11.59 -7.14 -3.23
CA GLN A 690 12.66 -7.92 -2.60
C GLN A 690 12.29 -9.40 -2.40
N THR A 691 11.03 -9.79 -2.63
CA THR A 691 10.50 -11.11 -2.26
C THR A 691 9.98 -11.92 -3.46
N PHE A 692 9.11 -11.36 -4.30
CA PHE A 692 8.48 -12.08 -5.42
C PHE A 692 8.33 -11.20 -6.66
N ASN A 693 8.33 -11.81 -7.82
CA ASN A 693 7.86 -11.26 -9.09
C ASN A 693 7.05 -12.36 -9.80
N TYR A 694 6.63 -12.14 -11.03
CA TYR A 694 5.80 -13.06 -11.77
C TYR A 694 6.51 -14.36 -12.13
N ALA A 695 7.85 -14.39 -12.23
CA ALA A 695 8.57 -15.65 -12.37
C ALA A 695 8.49 -16.54 -11.12
N GLU A 696 8.63 -15.95 -9.93
CA GLU A 696 8.51 -16.66 -8.64
C GLU A 696 7.06 -17.12 -8.41
N MET A 697 6.06 -16.28 -8.72
CA MET A 697 4.65 -16.68 -8.68
C MET A 697 4.35 -17.85 -9.64
N ALA A 698 4.87 -17.83 -10.87
CA ALA A 698 4.73 -18.95 -11.81
C ALA A 698 5.45 -20.23 -11.33
N ALA A 699 6.57 -20.10 -10.61
CA ALA A 699 7.24 -21.23 -9.98
C ALA A 699 6.42 -21.85 -8.82
N LEU A 700 5.61 -21.06 -8.12
CA LEU A 700 4.64 -21.53 -7.12
C LEU A 700 3.35 -22.11 -7.74
N ILE A 701 3.06 -21.79 -9.01
CA ILE A 701 2.01 -22.47 -9.80
C ILE A 701 2.49 -23.87 -10.22
N ALA A 702 3.76 -24.04 -10.58
CA ALA A 702 4.34 -25.35 -10.90
C ALA A 702 4.12 -26.37 -9.75
N PRO A 703 3.82 -27.65 -10.04
CA PRO A 703 3.92 -28.33 -11.32
C PRO A 703 2.65 -28.29 -12.17
N ARG A 704 1.72 -27.36 -11.91
CA ARG A 704 0.52 -27.16 -12.72
C ARG A 704 0.84 -26.46 -14.05
N PRO A 705 0.03 -26.65 -15.10
CA PRO A 705 0.20 -25.93 -16.35
C PRO A 705 0.03 -24.42 -16.20
N PHE A 706 0.92 -23.67 -16.87
CA PHE A 706 0.91 -22.22 -16.89
C PHE A 706 1.11 -21.72 -18.32
N MET A 707 0.34 -20.69 -18.71
CA MET A 707 0.46 -20.07 -20.03
C MET A 707 0.38 -18.54 -19.97
N ILE A 708 1.14 -17.89 -20.85
CA ILE A 708 1.06 -16.45 -21.12
C ILE A 708 0.44 -16.21 -22.50
N GLU A 709 -0.45 -15.23 -22.61
CA GLU A 709 -0.98 -14.72 -23.88
C GLU A 709 -0.72 -13.20 -23.95
N PHE A 710 -0.10 -12.70 -25.03
CA PHE A 710 0.25 -11.28 -25.11
C PHE A 710 0.25 -10.74 -26.55
N GLY A 711 -0.39 -9.59 -26.77
CA GLY A 711 -0.50 -8.97 -28.10
C GLY A 711 0.70 -8.08 -28.42
N TYR A 712 1.25 -8.14 -29.64
CA TYR A 712 2.39 -7.29 -30.06
C TYR A 712 2.10 -5.79 -29.99
N ARG A 713 0.82 -5.38 -30.01
CA ARG A 713 0.36 -3.99 -29.92
C ARG A 713 -0.32 -3.67 -28.58
N ASP A 714 -0.12 -4.51 -27.56
CA ASP A 714 -0.56 -4.22 -26.20
C ASP A 714 0.23 -3.02 -25.63
N GLY A 715 -0.50 -1.98 -25.21
CA GLY A 715 0.08 -0.75 -24.68
C GLY A 715 0.55 -0.84 -23.23
N ILE A 716 0.24 -1.92 -22.49
CA ILE A 716 0.50 -2.02 -21.04
C ILE A 716 1.77 -2.79 -20.68
N GLY A 717 2.59 -3.15 -21.67
CA GLY A 717 3.84 -3.88 -21.49
C GLY A 717 4.67 -3.92 -22.78
N SER A 718 5.58 -4.89 -22.88
CA SER A 718 6.37 -5.14 -24.09
C SER A 718 6.83 -6.61 -24.12
N VAL A 719 7.01 -7.16 -25.32
CA VAL A 719 7.38 -8.57 -25.48
C VAL A 719 8.80 -8.86 -24.99
N GLU A 720 9.68 -7.86 -24.97
CA GLU A 720 11.04 -7.93 -24.42
C GLU A 720 11.00 -8.27 -22.93
N TRP A 721 10.24 -7.52 -22.13
CA TRP A 721 10.11 -7.77 -20.70
C TRP A 721 9.24 -9.00 -20.38
N VAL A 722 8.27 -9.35 -21.23
CA VAL A 722 7.56 -10.64 -21.14
C VAL A 722 8.56 -11.80 -21.32
N ASN A 723 9.44 -11.72 -22.32
CA ASN A 723 10.44 -12.74 -22.61
C ASN A 723 11.53 -12.83 -21.53
N TYR A 724 11.96 -11.71 -20.98
CA TYR A 724 12.90 -11.64 -19.86
C TYR A 724 12.38 -12.44 -18.66
N GLU A 725 11.16 -12.12 -18.21
CA GLU A 725 10.55 -12.76 -17.05
C GLU A 725 10.21 -14.23 -17.33
N PHE A 726 9.74 -14.55 -18.54
CA PHE A 726 9.46 -15.93 -18.96
C PHE A 726 10.72 -16.81 -19.01
N GLY A 727 11.90 -16.25 -19.28
CA GLY A 727 13.16 -16.99 -19.29
C GLY A 727 13.44 -17.70 -17.96
N LYS A 728 13.14 -17.03 -16.84
CA LYS A 728 13.27 -17.59 -15.48
C LYS A 728 12.25 -18.71 -15.23
N VAL A 729 10.98 -18.50 -15.61
CA VAL A 729 9.94 -19.55 -15.53
C VAL A 729 10.31 -20.78 -16.35
N ARG A 730 10.83 -20.56 -17.58
CA ARG A 730 11.24 -21.63 -18.47
C ARG A 730 12.37 -22.48 -17.88
N ARG A 731 13.40 -21.83 -17.31
CA ARG A 731 14.48 -22.50 -16.56
C ARG A 731 13.92 -23.43 -15.49
N HIS A 732 12.99 -22.96 -14.66
CA HIS A 732 12.37 -23.75 -13.58
C HIS A 732 11.58 -24.95 -14.09
N TYR A 733 10.72 -24.77 -15.10
CA TYR A 733 9.92 -25.86 -15.68
C TYR A 733 10.81 -26.90 -16.39
N ASP A 734 11.87 -26.49 -17.07
CA ASP A 734 12.87 -27.38 -17.66
C ASP A 734 13.63 -28.18 -16.59
N LEU A 735 14.08 -27.54 -15.50
CA LEU A 735 14.74 -28.21 -14.36
C LEU A 735 13.81 -29.17 -13.59
N LYS A 736 12.50 -28.90 -13.58
CA LYS A 736 11.45 -29.83 -13.08
C LYS A 736 11.04 -30.90 -14.10
N LYS A 737 11.56 -30.88 -15.34
CA LYS A 737 11.20 -31.81 -16.45
C LYS A 737 9.70 -31.84 -16.75
N ILE A 738 9.06 -30.68 -16.71
CA ILE A 738 7.63 -30.47 -16.99
C ILE A 738 7.42 -29.40 -18.07
N SER A 739 8.40 -29.26 -18.96
CA SER A 739 8.47 -28.26 -20.03
C SER A 739 7.23 -28.21 -20.93
N GLU A 740 6.53 -29.33 -21.07
CA GLU A 740 5.28 -29.48 -21.84
C GLU A 740 4.08 -28.76 -21.21
N LYS A 741 4.16 -28.46 -19.91
CA LYS A 741 3.12 -27.73 -19.16
C LYS A 741 3.28 -26.21 -19.20
N LEU A 742 4.35 -25.68 -19.82
CA LEU A 742 4.62 -24.26 -19.93
C LEU A 742 4.51 -23.79 -21.38
N GLN A 743 3.59 -22.87 -21.65
CA GLN A 743 3.41 -22.31 -22.99
C GLN A 743 3.38 -20.77 -22.96
N LYS A 744 3.60 -20.16 -24.13
CA LYS A 744 3.32 -18.74 -24.36
C LYS A 744 2.85 -18.53 -25.79
N GLU A 745 1.95 -17.57 -25.98
CA GLU A 745 1.45 -17.16 -27.28
C GLU A 745 1.64 -15.65 -27.45
N PHE A 746 2.30 -15.27 -28.53
CA PHE A 746 2.33 -13.90 -29.02
C PHE A 746 1.53 -13.80 -30.32
N PHE A 747 0.68 -12.78 -30.43
CA PHE A 747 -0.20 -12.60 -31.58
C PHE A 747 -0.20 -11.14 -32.06
N ASP A 748 -0.49 -10.93 -33.35
CA ASP A 748 -0.67 -9.57 -33.87
C ASP A 748 -2.04 -9.01 -33.48
N GLY A 749 -2.08 -8.38 -32.31
CA GLY A 749 -3.26 -7.68 -31.84
C GLY A 749 -2.97 -6.72 -30.68
N PRO A 750 -3.99 -5.95 -30.28
CA PRO A 750 -3.93 -5.05 -29.13
C PRO A 750 -4.09 -5.82 -27.82
N HIS A 751 -4.19 -5.09 -26.72
CA HIS A 751 -4.61 -5.58 -25.40
C HIS A 751 -5.98 -6.30 -25.48
N SER A 752 -5.96 -7.62 -25.66
CA SER A 752 -7.15 -8.44 -25.92
C SER A 752 -6.86 -9.93 -25.69
N ILE A 753 -7.93 -10.73 -25.51
CA ILE A 753 -7.90 -12.18 -25.62
C ILE A 753 -7.71 -12.57 -27.09
N HIS A 754 -6.76 -13.45 -27.40
CA HIS A 754 -6.62 -14.05 -28.72
C HIS A 754 -7.52 -15.28 -28.85
N GLY A 755 -7.48 -16.19 -27.86
CA GLY A 755 -8.38 -17.34 -27.80
C GLY A 755 -8.03 -18.48 -28.77
N VAL A 756 -6.80 -18.54 -29.28
CA VAL A 756 -6.37 -19.60 -30.22
C VAL A 756 -5.49 -20.61 -29.49
N GLY A 757 -4.24 -20.28 -29.18
CA GLY A 757 -3.35 -21.15 -28.42
C GLY A 757 -3.87 -21.38 -26.99
N THR A 758 -4.44 -20.37 -26.34
CA THR A 758 -5.04 -20.52 -25.00
C THR A 758 -6.19 -21.52 -24.95
N PHE A 759 -7.03 -21.59 -25.98
CA PHE A 759 -8.09 -22.60 -26.06
C PHE A 759 -7.52 -24.00 -26.35
N GLN A 760 -6.49 -24.12 -27.20
CA GLN A 760 -5.79 -25.39 -27.42
C GLN A 760 -5.10 -25.91 -26.14
N PHE A 761 -4.53 -25.00 -25.33
CA PHE A 761 -3.93 -25.30 -24.04
C PHE A 761 -4.96 -25.81 -23.03
N LEU A 762 -6.12 -25.15 -22.93
CA LEU A 762 -7.25 -25.62 -22.13
C LEU A 762 -7.75 -26.99 -22.60
N ASP A 763 -7.89 -27.19 -23.92
CA ASP A 763 -8.32 -28.47 -24.50
C ASP A 763 -7.32 -29.59 -24.14
N HIS A 764 -6.01 -29.35 -24.28
CA HIS A 764 -4.96 -30.32 -23.97
C HIS A 764 -4.86 -30.70 -22.48
N HIS A 765 -5.04 -29.73 -21.57
CA HIS A 765 -4.84 -29.96 -20.13
C HIS A 765 -6.10 -30.33 -19.36
N LEU A 766 -7.30 -29.89 -19.79
CA LEU A 766 -8.54 -30.10 -19.03
C LEU A 766 -9.54 -31.10 -19.65
N LYS A 767 -9.46 -31.43 -20.94
CA LYS A 767 -10.38 -32.42 -21.58
C LYS A 767 -9.86 -33.86 -21.61
N LYS A 768 -8.91 -34.19 -20.74
CA LYS A 768 -8.36 -35.55 -20.57
C LYS A 768 -9.40 -36.54 -20.06
#